data_AF-A0A2N7S2E5-F1
#
_entry.id   AF-A0A2N7S2E5-F1
#
_cell.length_a   1.000
_cell.length_b   1.000
_cell.length_c   1.000
_cell.angle_alpha   90.00
_cell.angle_beta   90.00
_cell.angle_gamma   90.00
#
_symmetry.space_group_name_H-M   'P 1'
#
loop_
_entity.id
_entity.type
_entity.pdbx_description
1 polymer ?
#
loop_
_entity_poly.entity_id
_entity_poly.type
_entity_poly.pdbx_seq_one_letter_code
_entity_poly.pdbx_strand_id
1 'polypeptide(L)'
;MTGWVIITIILILLAFSFGRRQGKRAESRNERHLDALQQAWQKGYDDALNYLGKNAAVTGRPPARAPSEPTTPEPATPEANWHAAAPSGPSAPAPSYGSAVPHQPAQQPAPAQPYLQPSAPSSAPLAQPIASPVALAAPAKPIKVLTKRERELRNINITLYVAALMIVAAGALFLSFALPPLSKLIAFFLLTAAFYGGGLLTYALKPSLRPAGAAFAGTGLALLPLCAIATYTTAGLSGPAIWLAFSAIGTVAVGYATLRFNSRVLAWVAVLILVSTAMASAAAMQRGVLYYMLILLVLSIILMILAVRSPRVRRSIFFQALFGTAQLLPAFVFALTLILFEPLTSRDMFWIFALLTAQLLLSVRLLANLRLVRFYAARASFMLMLAAGCHYLDFSGTATWVVIAFAFGIQAVAVLLYASGYRQALGLRADVVRIERAVLWGLGILAMTAAFALAPTNEESILRYVVLPLFMALSLPGLLRSIKLEAGVLAVLPLLSLVNWKEHTWSPLPAFAVALLGLSLAHHRAKSVHRLVLGHTRWVLGLVGAGVLGAAMSELTAPWYSGSIGPSIVIAALLVNLIWWAASLAQRSFLAPGTYLVHRMARVGASALIAVVLSLTLRLRSAVPNEVLPNYERVLFLGQSTLIWFMICLLLSLGVVIASGWRLTGLPDQNAPLQNVVDASALGLIGALYALSFGEDFWVLAIVVGLISLGYVLFNLRRSMDQRWKIINAAAAQVLFSSMVWWFATSLEFDIHGRFSLLLVSLGIPQLVRLAISIRSAKALRKELRFIAIGLLGGIPLATLAYGQIIGFDRGTVLLATLFFGLLGLAAFKADSALDKISRQFYLIAPSLSLVLISCIPATSLWAESGWIRSSWWSAEVACAILLVMSLVAVISEWRLRGNPKYSIAVGTAIFLPATVAAIWQEGTWWAVGAWLLATVALILMVHTRHSAWYAAAASLTLGTAIMRAVFELRQAGGAWRLESMDVVWSLLGTGIALYLLSIFHGRMKDPEPEYPEFGYRHDEAPGGASRIYFLAMLLALLLAGGIAHATGGQNWFIIGGAVVIFGVAVLVRYFELGQRLVAYAVDGYIVLAALLALTSYAQILGTPQASNMAAYACIVTVLLVLWRNIKADARLEKYYLLAASVAGSLTLLTALVESNSVAQIIGLVFFGALVAWGLKLGERLLIWWGAIAITLSILWFLRDLAFLWLVIIGMGLIAAAVFKLVKVDKQNSLPEQIREPQAPVVPPAQGPEGDGPR
;
A
#
# COMPACT_ATOMS: atom_id res chain seq x y z
N MET A 1 -38.30 -52.61 -14.53
CA MET A 1 -38.40 -51.28 -13.88
C MET A 1 -38.82 -50.13 -14.80
N THR A 2 -38.66 -50.23 -16.13
CA THR A 2 -39.16 -49.24 -17.12
C THR A 2 -40.62 -48.78 -16.92
N GLY A 3 -41.46 -49.66 -16.37
CA GLY A 3 -42.87 -49.36 -16.07
C GLY A 3 -43.12 -48.10 -15.25
N TRP A 4 -42.24 -47.71 -14.31
CA TRP A 4 -42.48 -46.50 -13.49
C TRP A 4 -42.42 -45.21 -14.32
N VAL A 5 -41.45 -45.07 -15.23
CA VAL A 5 -41.36 -43.90 -16.13
C VAL A 5 -42.58 -43.84 -17.06
N ILE A 6 -43.01 -45.00 -17.57
CA ILE A 6 -44.22 -45.13 -18.40
C ILE A 6 -45.47 -44.75 -17.59
N ILE A 7 -45.60 -45.20 -16.35
CA ILE A 7 -46.70 -44.84 -15.43
C ILE A 7 -46.70 -43.33 -15.14
N THR A 8 -45.54 -42.69 -14.91
CA THR A 8 -45.48 -41.24 -14.70
C THR A 8 -45.88 -40.46 -15.95
N ILE A 9 -45.45 -40.90 -17.14
CA ILE A 9 -45.89 -40.30 -18.43
C ILE A 9 -47.40 -40.48 -18.62
N ILE A 10 -47.94 -41.67 -18.34
CA ILE A 10 -49.38 -41.96 -18.40
C ILE A 10 -50.17 -41.11 -17.38
N LEU A 11 -49.65 -40.89 -16.18
CA LEU A 11 -50.27 -40.03 -15.16
C LEU A 11 -50.27 -38.55 -15.59
N ILE A 12 -49.20 -38.06 -16.22
CA ILE A 12 -49.13 -36.71 -16.79
C ILE A 12 -50.15 -36.57 -17.94
N LEU A 13 -50.25 -37.56 -18.82
CA LEU A 13 -51.23 -37.59 -19.92
C LEU A 13 -52.68 -37.72 -19.40
N LEU A 14 -52.92 -38.47 -18.34
CA LEU A 14 -54.22 -38.57 -17.67
C LEU A 14 -54.62 -37.24 -17.03
N ALA A 15 -53.71 -36.60 -16.28
CA ALA A 15 -53.93 -35.29 -15.69
C ALA A 15 -54.22 -34.23 -16.78
N PHE A 16 -53.47 -34.26 -17.88
CA PHE A 16 -53.73 -33.44 -19.07
C PHE A 16 -55.11 -33.71 -19.68
N SER A 17 -55.53 -34.98 -19.80
CA SER A 17 -56.86 -35.35 -20.32
C SER A 17 -58.00 -34.84 -19.43
N PHE A 18 -57.81 -34.85 -18.10
CA PHE A 18 -58.77 -34.34 -17.12
C PHE A 18 -58.83 -32.81 -17.14
N GLY A 19 -57.66 -32.15 -17.16
CA GLY A 19 -57.54 -30.69 -17.28
C GLY A 19 -58.19 -30.18 -18.56
N ARG A 20 -57.92 -30.82 -19.71
CA ARG A 20 -58.52 -30.46 -21.01
C ARG A 20 -60.04 -30.67 -21.05
N ARG A 21 -60.57 -31.67 -20.32
CA ARG A 21 -62.02 -31.87 -20.13
C ARG A 21 -62.67 -30.86 -19.19
N GLN A 22 -61.96 -30.33 -18.19
CA GLN A 22 -62.45 -29.20 -17.38
C GLN A 22 -62.35 -27.86 -18.11
N GLY A 23 -61.25 -27.62 -18.84
CA GLY A 23 -61.05 -26.41 -19.65
C GLY A 23 -62.18 -26.18 -20.65
N LYS A 24 -62.55 -27.20 -21.44
CA LYS A 24 -63.70 -27.11 -22.37
C LYS A 24 -65.04 -26.81 -21.69
N ARG A 25 -65.24 -27.21 -20.43
CA ARG A 25 -66.43 -26.87 -19.65
C ARG A 25 -66.39 -25.44 -19.09
N ALA A 26 -65.20 -24.87 -18.91
CA ALA A 26 -65.02 -23.47 -18.55
C ALA A 26 -65.18 -22.55 -19.77
N GLU A 27 -64.61 -22.89 -20.94
CA GLU A 27 -64.82 -22.19 -22.21
C GLU A 27 -66.32 -22.01 -22.51
N SER A 28 -67.09 -23.11 -22.52
CA SER A 28 -68.55 -23.08 -22.74
C SER A 28 -69.37 -22.32 -21.70
N ARG A 29 -68.75 -21.89 -20.59
CA ARG A 29 -69.35 -21.05 -19.55
C ARG A 29 -68.91 -19.60 -19.66
N ASN A 30 -67.70 -19.34 -20.17
CA ASN A 30 -67.17 -18.00 -20.43
C ASN A 30 -67.77 -17.39 -21.70
N GLU A 31 -67.98 -18.17 -22.77
CA GLU A 31 -68.66 -17.72 -24.00
C GLU A 31 -70.04 -17.11 -23.65
N ARG A 32 -70.86 -17.87 -22.92
CA ARG A 32 -72.19 -17.42 -22.44
C ARG A 32 -72.15 -16.23 -21.49
N HIS A 33 -71.01 -15.96 -20.86
CA HIS A 33 -70.81 -14.80 -19.98
C HIS A 33 -70.32 -13.57 -20.77
N LEU A 34 -69.54 -13.78 -21.84
CA LEU A 34 -69.14 -12.75 -22.79
C LEU A 34 -70.34 -12.31 -23.64
N ASP A 35 -71.17 -13.24 -24.12
CA ASP A 35 -72.46 -12.93 -24.77
C ASP A 35 -73.34 -12.07 -23.85
N ALA A 36 -73.47 -12.45 -22.58
CA ALA A 36 -74.26 -11.71 -21.59
C ALA A 36 -73.68 -10.32 -21.28
N LEU A 37 -72.34 -10.18 -21.22
CA LEU A 37 -71.67 -8.89 -21.05
C LEU A 37 -71.80 -8.00 -22.30
N GLN A 38 -71.70 -8.56 -23.49
CA GLN A 38 -71.89 -7.83 -24.75
C GLN A 38 -73.34 -7.35 -24.90
N GLN A 39 -74.32 -8.21 -24.58
CA GLN A 39 -75.73 -7.82 -24.53
C GLN A 39 -76.00 -6.75 -23.46
N ALA A 40 -75.38 -6.85 -22.28
CA ALA A 40 -75.49 -5.84 -21.23
C ALA A 40 -74.84 -4.50 -21.63
N TRP A 41 -73.71 -4.53 -22.33
CA TRP A 41 -73.02 -3.34 -22.84
C TRP A 41 -73.81 -2.64 -23.95
N GLN A 42 -74.29 -3.41 -24.95
CA GLN A 42 -75.14 -2.87 -26.01
C GLN A 42 -76.43 -2.30 -25.43
N LYS A 43 -77.09 -3.01 -24.50
CA LYS A 43 -78.28 -2.49 -23.81
C LYS A 43 -77.99 -1.21 -23.01
N GLY A 44 -76.85 -1.12 -22.33
CA GLY A 44 -76.44 0.10 -21.63
C GLY A 44 -76.16 1.29 -22.57
N TYR A 45 -75.61 1.01 -23.75
CA TYR A 45 -75.39 1.99 -24.82
C TYR A 45 -76.72 2.47 -25.43
N ASP A 46 -77.65 1.55 -25.70
CA ASP A 46 -78.98 1.84 -26.22
C ASP A 46 -79.85 2.59 -25.19
N ASP A 47 -79.80 2.22 -23.91
CA ASP A 47 -80.49 2.94 -22.83
C ASP A 47 -79.90 4.36 -22.65
N ALA A 48 -78.59 4.55 -22.82
CA ALA A 48 -77.96 5.87 -22.80
C ALA A 48 -78.38 6.74 -24.00
N LEU A 49 -78.45 6.18 -25.20
CA LEU A 49 -78.99 6.86 -26.39
C LEU A 49 -80.47 7.24 -26.21
N ASN A 50 -81.29 6.33 -25.65
CA ASN A 50 -82.69 6.59 -25.34
C ASN A 50 -82.87 7.66 -24.27
N TYR A 51 -81.99 7.72 -23.26
CA TYR A 51 -81.99 8.77 -22.24
C TYR A 51 -81.64 10.14 -22.84
N LEU A 52 -80.61 10.21 -23.68
CA LEU A 52 -80.22 11.43 -24.40
C LEU A 52 -81.33 11.90 -25.36
N GLY A 53 -81.95 10.98 -26.10
CA GLY A 53 -83.07 11.28 -27.01
C GLY A 53 -84.31 11.83 -26.28
N LYS A 54 -84.66 11.27 -25.11
CA LYS A 54 -85.75 11.79 -24.28
C LYS A 54 -85.45 13.19 -23.74
N ASN A 55 -84.22 13.46 -23.30
CA ASN A 55 -83.82 14.80 -22.84
C ASN A 55 -83.79 15.83 -23.99
N ALA A 56 -83.43 15.43 -25.21
CA ALA A 56 -83.50 16.29 -26.39
C ALA A 56 -84.95 16.69 -26.73
N ALA A 57 -85.90 15.74 -26.64
CA ALA A 57 -87.32 15.99 -26.89
C ALA A 57 -87.96 16.97 -25.89
N VAL A 58 -87.48 17.00 -24.63
CA VAL A 58 -88.00 17.90 -23.57
C VAL A 58 -87.40 19.30 -23.63
N THR A 59 -86.21 19.49 -24.23
CA THR A 59 -85.46 20.76 -24.16
C THR A 59 -85.54 21.65 -25.41
N GLY A 60 -86.21 21.20 -26.47
CA GLY A 60 -86.66 22.06 -27.58
C GLY A 60 -85.55 22.79 -28.37
N ARG A 61 -84.29 22.34 -28.25
CA ARG A 61 -83.13 22.95 -28.91
C ARG A 61 -82.60 22.04 -30.01
N PRO A 62 -82.39 22.53 -31.24
CA PRO A 62 -81.77 21.73 -32.29
C PRO A 62 -80.32 21.39 -31.91
N PRO A 63 -79.83 20.16 -32.20
CA PRO A 63 -78.44 19.81 -31.97
C PRO A 63 -77.54 20.69 -32.83
N ALA A 64 -76.69 21.49 -32.17
CA ALA A 64 -75.75 22.34 -32.87
C ALA A 64 -74.76 21.50 -33.69
N ARG A 65 -74.31 22.07 -34.81
CA ARG A 65 -73.31 21.52 -35.72
C ARG A 65 -72.13 20.93 -34.94
N ALA A 66 -71.78 19.67 -35.20
CA ALA A 66 -70.67 19.01 -34.53
C ALA A 66 -69.38 19.85 -34.63
N PRO A 67 -68.60 19.98 -33.55
CA PRO A 67 -67.30 20.64 -33.63
C PRO A 67 -66.42 19.93 -34.65
N SER A 68 -65.85 20.69 -35.59
CA SER A 68 -64.78 20.21 -36.45
C SER A 68 -63.58 19.79 -35.60
N GLU A 69 -63.00 18.63 -35.89
CA GLU A 69 -61.79 18.16 -35.22
C GLU A 69 -60.66 19.20 -35.33
N PRO A 70 -59.95 19.54 -34.24
CA PRO A 70 -58.72 20.30 -34.33
C PRO A 70 -57.65 19.43 -35.00
N THR A 71 -57.21 19.83 -36.18
CA THR A 71 -56.15 19.14 -36.93
C THR A 71 -54.79 19.20 -36.23
N THR A 72 -53.95 18.19 -36.48
CA THR A 72 -52.52 18.04 -36.08
C THR A 72 -52.25 17.58 -34.62
N PRO A 73 -51.14 16.88 -34.35
CA PRO A 73 -50.57 15.78 -35.16
C PRO A 73 -50.12 14.55 -34.33
N GLU A 74 -49.74 13.48 -35.05
CA GLU A 74 -48.79 12.40 -34.71
C GLU A 74 -48.36 12.17 -33.23
N PRO A 75 -48.64 11.00 -32.64
CA PRO A 75 -48.28 10.70 -31.25
C PRO A 75 -46.80 10.34 -31.07
N ALA A 76 -45.97 11.34 -30.80
CA ALA A 76 -44.57 11.16 -30.37
C ALA A 76 -44.45 10.84 -28.86
N THR A 77 -43.41 10.09 -28.51
CA THR A 77 -43.09 9.54 -27.18
C THR A 77 -43.12 10.53 -26.01
N PRO A 78 -43.61 10.14 -24.82
CA PRO A 78 -43.52 10.97 -23.61
C PRO A 78 -42.16 10.86 -22.91
N GLU A 79 -41.43 11.98 -22.79
CA GLU A 79 -40.45 12.20 -21.73
C GLU A 79 -40.93 13.33 -20.81
N ALA A 80 -40.98 13.06 -19.50
CA ALA A 80 -41.61 13.95 -18.53
C ALA A 80 -40.59 14.80 -17.76
N ASN A 81 -40.37 16.04 -18.21
CA ASN A 81 -39.79 17.10 -17.39
C ASN A 81 -40.90 17.94 -16.75
N TRP A 82 -41.05 17.84 -15.43
CA TRP A 82 -41.99 18.64 -14.63
C TRP A 82 -41.24 19.69 -13.81
N HIS A 83 -41.65 20.97 -13.88
CA HIS A 83 -41.60 21.93 -12.74
C HIS A 83 -42.27 23.29 -13.05
N ALA A 84 -43.54 23.44 -12.64
CA ALA A 84 -44.27 24.69 -12.34
C ALA A 84 -45.69 24.31 -11.84
N ALA A 85 -46.36 24.98 -10.89
CA ALA A 85 -46.00 26.03 -9.93
C ALA A 85 -46.84 25.87 -8.62
N ALA A 86 -46.68 26.78 -7.63
CA ALA A 86 -47.24 26.68 -6.26
C ALA A 86 -48.68 27.24 -6.08
N PRO A 87 -49.22 27.23 -4.84
CA PRO A 87 -49.30 28.51 -4.10
C PRO A 87 -49.08 28.48 -2.56
N SER A 88 -48.57 29.60 -1.98
CA SER A 88 -48.38 29.95 -0.54
C SER A 88 -47.34 29.14 0.29
N GLY A 89 -46.83 29.56 1.46
CA GLY A 89 -46.87 30.86 2.20
C GLY A 89 -47.47 30.77 3.63
N PRO A 90 -47.12 31.62 4.64
CA PRO A 90 -46.11 32.70 4.70
C PRO A 90 -45.10 32.65 5.90
N SER A 91 -44.04 33.50 5.85
CA SER A 91 -43.19 34.01 6.97
C SER A 91 -42.33 33.04 7.83
N ALA A 92 -41.20 33.38 8.49
CA ALA A 92 -40.12 34.41 8.39
C ALA A 92 -39.05 34.08 9.52
N PRO A 93 -37.92 34.79 9.76
CA PRO A 93 -37.21 35.87 9.03
C PRO A 93 -35.66 35.71 8.86
N ALA A 94 -35.09 36.33 7.80
CA ALA A 94 -33.83 37.14 7.70
C ALA A 94 -32.44 36.63 8.22
N PRO A 95 -31.27 37.26 7.87
CA PRO A 95 -31.04 38.41 6.97
C PRO A 95 -29.89 38.29 5.90
N SER A 96 -30.09 38.90 4.71
CA SER A 96 -29.19 39.78 3.91
C SER A 96 -27.72 39.37 3.53
N TYR A 97 -27.06 39.83 2.44
CA TYR A 97 -27.24 40.95 1.46
C TYR A 97 -26.71 40.57 0.04
N GLY A 98 -27.05 41.34 -1.02
CA GLY A 98 -26.47 41.25 -2.39
C GLY A 98 -25.24 42.16 -2.61
N SER A 99 -24.71 42.46 -3.82
CA SER A 99 -25.01 42.17 -5.26
C SER A 99 -23.72 42.47 -6.11
N ALA A 100 -23.58 42.56 -7.45
CA ALA A 100 -24.47 42.63 -8.64
C ALA A 100 -23.73 42.14 -9.94
N VAL A 101 -24.26 42.44 -11.14
CA VAL A 101 -23.82 42.06 -12.53
C VAL A 101 -24.32 43.17 -13.52
N PRO A 102 -24.05 43.25 -14.87
CA PRO A 102 -23.35 42.34 -15.81
C PRO A 102 -22.43 43.00 -16.90
N HIS A 103 -21.79 42.20 -17.78
CA HIS A 103 -21.86 42.25 -19.27
C HIS A 103 -20.86 41.30 -20.00
N GLN A 104 -21.10 41.03 -21.29
CA GLN A 104 -20.40 40.04 -22.16
C GLN A 104 -20.48 40.53 -23.64
N PRO A 105 -19.65 40.04 -24.61
CA PRO A 105 -19.93 38.74 -25.26
C PRO A 105 -18.71 37.94 -25.82
N ALA A 106 -19.03 36.77 -26.41
CA ALA A 106 -18.31 36.04 -27.49
C ALA A 106 -17.15 35.04 -27.20
N GLN A 107 -17.50 33.77 -27.43
CA GLN A 107 -16.76 32.69 -28.14
C GLN A 107 -15.58 31.91 -27.50
N GLN A 108 -15.59 30.62 -27.84
CA GLN A 108 -14.66 29.50 -27.54
C GLN A 108 -13.80 29.20 -28.83
N PRO A 109 -12.80 28.27 -28.90
CA PRO A 109 -12.55 27.13 -28.00
C PRO A 109 -11.10 26.65 -27.70
N ALA A 110 -10.97 25.95 -26.56
CA ALA A 110 -10.18 24.72 -26.36
C ALA A 110 -8.63 24.76 -26.68
N PRO A 111 -7.88 23.63 -26.71
CA PRO A 111 -6.88 23.42 -25.65
C PRO A 111 -5.42 23.31 -26.13
N ALA A 112 -4.48 23.57 -25.22
CA ALA A 112 -3.05 23.60 -25.49
C ALA A 112 -2.37 22.22 -25.47
N GLN A 113 -1.34 22.07 -26.31
CA GLN A 113 -0.21 21.14 -26.13
C GLN A 113 1.11 21.95 -26.33
N PRO A 114 2.23 21.59 -25.68
CA PRO A 114 3.36 22.51 -25.49
C PRO A 114 4.53 22.29 -26.45
N TYR A 115 5.24 23.37 -26.82
CA TYR A 115 6.63 23.66 -26.42
C TYR A 115 7.19 24.93 -27.11
N LEU A 116 8.10 25.64 -26.43
CA LEU A 116 9.05 26.64 -26.95
C LEU A 116 8.53 27.88 -27.73
N GLN A 117 8.15 28.94 -27.00
CA GLN A 117 8.71 30.29 -27.26
C GLN A 117 8.58 31.20 -26.02
N PRO A 118 9.51 32.15 -25.77
CA PRO A 118 9.51 32.96 -24.54
C PRO A 118 8.76 34.29 -24.70
N SER A 119 7.91 34.62 -23.73
CA SER A 119 7.25 35.92 -23.58
C SER A 119 7.37 36.41 -22.13
N ALA A 120 7.35 37.73 -21.94
CA ALA A 120 7.73 38.38 -20.69
C ALA A 120 6.70 38.21 -19.54
N PRO A 121 7.14 38.23 -18.26
CA PRO A 121 6.25 38.33 -17.11
C PRO A 121 5.69 39.75 -16.95
N SER A 122 4.39 39.85 -16.62
CA SER A 122 3.74 41.11 -16.22
C SER A 122 3.93 41.42 -14.73
N SER A 123 3.60 42.65 -14.31
CA SER A 123 4.09 43.28 -13.08
C SER A 123 3.07 43.40 -11.94
N ALA A 124 3.45 43.01 -10.73
CA ALA A 124 2.95 43.55 -9.45
C ALA A 124 3.81 43.05 -8.25
N PRO A 125 3.88 43.78 -7.12
CA PRO A 125 3.91 45.23 -6.93
C PRO A 125 5.28 45.70 -6.37
N LEU A 126 5.54 47.02 -6.41
CA LEU A 126 6.83 47.61 -6.05
C LEU A 126 7.06 47.69 -4.52
N ALA A 127 7.92 46.82 -3.99
CA ALA A 127 8.63 47.04 -2.72
C ALA A 127 10.13 47.16 -3.02
N GLN A 128 10.76 48.26 -2.58
CA GLN A 128 12.09 48.68 -3.05
C GLN A 128 13.20 47.65 -2.75
N PRO A 129 13.84 47.06 -3.78
CA PRO A 129 15.14 46.42 -3.61
C PRO A 129 16.18 47.53 -3.41
N ILE A 130 17.03 47.38 -2.39
CA ILE A 130 18.22 48.23 -2.24
C ILE A 130 19.01 48.17 -3.54
N ALA A 131 19.42 49.34 -4.06
CA ALA A 131 20.15 49.41 -5.32
C ALA A 131 21.48 48.65 -5.22
N SER A 132 21.49 47.42 -5.74
CA SER A 132 22.72 46.85 -6.31
C SER A 132 23.28 47.90 -7.25
N PRO A 133 24.50 48.41 -7.05
CA PRO A 133 25.05 49.41 -7.93
C PRO A 133 25.04 48.85 -9.35
N VAL A 134 24.52 49.64 -10.29
CA VAL A 134 24.55 49.31 -11.71
C VAL A 134 25.95 48.83 -12.03
N ALA A 135 26.05 47.62 -12.60
CA ALA A 135 27.29 47.14 -13.16
C ALA A 135 27.59 47.97 -14.41
N LEU A 136 28.05 49.20 -14.18
CA LEU A 136 28.61 50.12 -15.16
C LEU A 136 29.53 49.28 -16.04
N ALA A 137 29.15 49.13 -17.30
CA ALA A 137 29.89 48.33 -18.27
C ALA A 137 31.35 48.79 -18.21
N ALA A 138 32.22 47.96 -17.61
CA ALA A 138 33.45 48.44 -17.02
C ALA A 138 34.26 49.16 -18.10
N PRO A 139 34.49 50.49 -17.98
CA PRO A 139 34.85 51.33 -19.10
C PRO A 139 36.08 50.75 -19.78
N ALA A 140 35.94 50.39 -21.07
CA ALA A 140 36.86 49.54 -21.80
C ALA A 140 38.30 50.02 -21.56
N LYS A 141 39.02 49.27 -20.71
CA LYS A 141 40.08 49.82 -19.88
C LYS A 141 41.08 50.58 -20.76
N PRO A 142 41.15 51.93 -20.66
CA PRO A 142 41.76 52.73 -21.71
C PRO A 142 43.17 52.24 -21.94
N ILE A 143 43.47 51.87 -23.19
CA ILE A 143 44.77 51.33 -23.58
C ILE A 143 45.78 52.41 -23.24
N LYS A 144 46.51 52.21 -22.13
CA LYS A 144 47.39 53.26 -21.61
C LYS A 144 48.48 53.49 -22.63
N VAL A 145 48.33 54.56 -23.42
CA VAL A 145 49.31 55.03 -24.38
C VAL A 145 50.54 55.43 -23.59
N LEU A 146 51.48 54.49 -23.45
CA LEU A 146 52.69 54.67 -22.67
C LEU A 146 53.39 55.94 -23.16
N THR A 147 53.69 56.84 -22.24
CA THR A 147 54.49 58.05 -22.52
C THR A 147 55.86 57.64 -23.06
N LYS A 148 56.57 58.52 -23.79
CA LYS A 148 57.90 58.20 -24.36
C LYS A 148 58.85 57.60 -23.31
N ARG A 149 58.89 58.21 -22.12
CA ARG A 149 59.66 57.75 -20.95
C ARG A 149 59.22 56.39 -20.40
N GLU A 150 57.92 56.07 -20.43
CA GLU A 150 57.42 54.74 -20.03
C GLU A 150 57.69 53.66 -21.10
N ARG A 151 57.69 54.03 -22.39
CA ARG A 151 58.15 53.12 -23.46
C ARG A 151 59.64 52.87 -23.34
N GLU A 152 60.45 53.89 -23.08
CA GLU A 152 61.89 53.77 -22.83
C GLU A 152 62.16 52.88 -21.62
N LEU A 153 61.51 53.12 -20.46
CA LEU A 153 61.65 52.26 -19.28
C LEU A 153 61.16 50.82 -19.54
N ARG A 154 60.10 50.62 -20.33
CA ARG A 154 59.64 49.29 -20.74
C ARG A 154 60.62 48.60 -21.68
N ASN A 155 61.18 49.32 -22.66
CA ASN A 155 62.14 48.80 -23.62
C ASN A 155 63.47 48.48 -22.94
N ILE A 156 63.97 49.34 -22.05
CA ILE A 156 65.15 49.07 -21.21
C ILE A 156 64.93 47.81 -20.36
N ASN A 157 63.76 47.64 -19.74
CA ASN A 157 63.43 46.41 -19.03
C ASN A 157 63.37 45.19 -19.96
N ILE A 158 62.78 45.30 -21.16
CA ILE A 158 62.75 44.21 -22.15
C ILE A 158 64.17 43.84 -22.60
N THR A 159 65.01 44.81 -22.96
CA THR A 159 66.42 44.60 -23.32
C THR A 159 67.20 43.96 -22.17
N LEU A 160 66.93 44.36 -20.92
CA LEU A 160 67.57 43.77 -19.75
C LEU A 160 67.06 42.34 -19.46
N TYR A 161 65.79 42.04 -19.70
CA TYR A 161 65.26 40.67 -19.64
C TYR A 161 65.83 39.80 -20.78
N VAL A 162 66.00 40.34 -21.99
CA VAL A 162 66.67 39.65 -23.10
C VAL A 162 68.13 39.39 -22.77
N ALA A 163 68.86 40.37 -22.21
CA ALA A 163 70.24 40.18 -21.74
C ALA A 163 70.32 39.12 -20.63
N ALA A 164 69.40 39.12 -19.66
CA ALA A 164 69.31 38.09 -18.63
C ALA A 164 69.06 36.69 -19.22
N LEU A 165 68.15 36.57 -20.20
CA LEU A 165 67.89 35.31 -20.92
C LEU A 165 69.11 34.84 -21.72
N MET A 166 69.84 35.76 -22.37
CA MET A 166 71.10 35.45 -23.06
C MET A 166 72.19 34.98 -22.09
N ILE A 167 72.29 35.58 -20.89
CA ILE A 167 73.22 35.13 -19.84
C ILE A 167 72.89 33.72 -19.35
N VAL A 168 71.60 33.40 -19.14
CA VAL A 168 71.16 32.05 -18.75
C VAL A 168 71.38 31.03 -19.88
N ALA A 169 71.12 31.40 -21.14
CA ALA A 169 71.37 30.56 -22.31
C ALA A 169 72.87 30.32 -22.56
N ALA A 170 73.71 31.34 -22.43
CA ALA A 170 75.16 31.23 -22.48
C ALA A 170 75.69 30.35 -21.34
N GLY A 171 75.09 30.44 -20.14
CA GLY A 171 75.33 29.50 -19.05
C GLY A 171 75.00 28.06 -19.43
N ALA A 172 73.83 27.80 -20.01
CA ALA A 172 73.45 26.46 -20.45
C ALA A 172 74.41 25.89 -21.52
N LEU A 173 74.89 26.72 -22.45
CA LEU A 173 75.90 26.34 -23.45
C LEU A 173 77.29 26.08 -22.82
N PHE A 174 77.71 26.90 -21.87
CA PHE A 174 78.99 26.77 -21.15
C PHE A 174 79.09 25.44 -20.39
N LEU A 175 77.96 24.88 -19.93
CA LEU A 175 77.91 23.55 -19.33
C LEU A 175 78.38 22.45 -20.30
N SER A 176 78.17 22.61 -21.61
CA SER A 176 78.52 21.65 -22.66
C SER A 176 79.98 21.72 -23.14
N PHE A 177 80.75 22.75 -22.77
CA PHE A 177 82.16 22.85 -23.18
C PHE A 177 83.05 21.81 -22.50
N ALA A 178 84.16 21.42 -23.13
CA ALA A 178 85.13 20.43 -22.62
C ALA A 178 86.06 20.99 -21.52
N LEU A 179 85.50 21.68 -20.52
CA LEU A 179 86.22 22.23 -19.37
C LEU A 179 86.08 21.32 -18.12
N PRO A 180 87.05 21.33 -17.19
CA PRO A 180 86.98 20.57 -15.95
C PRO A 180 85.69 20.86 -15.14
N PRO A 181 84.99 19.84 -14.59
CA PRO A 181 83.71 20.04 -13.91
C PRO A 181 83.76 21.04 -12.75
N LEU A 182 84.83 20.98 -11.93
CA LEU A 182 85.03 21.88 -10.80
C LEU A 182 85.16 23.35 -11.22
N SER A 183 85.84 23.62 -12.34
CA SER A 183 85.97 24.98 -12.89
C SER A 183 84.61 25.53 -13.35
N LYS A 184 83.77 24.70 -13.97
CA LYS A 184 82.39 25.07 -14.32
C LYS A 184 81.57 25.39 -13.07
N LEU A 185 81.64 24.51 -12.05
CA LEU A 185 80.92 24.67 -10.79
C LEU A 185 81.26 26.00 -10.11
N ILE A 186 82.55 26.30 -9.94
CA ILE A 186 83.01 27.56 -9.32
C ILE A 186 82.51 28.76 -10.11
N ALA A 187 82.61 28.73 -11.44
CA ALA A 187 82.11 29.81 -12.31
C ALA A 187 80.60 30.05 -12.14
N PHE A 188 79.77 29.00 -12.15
CA PHE A 188 78.32 29.12 -11.95
C PHE A 188 77.95 29.66 -10.57
N PHE A 189 78.63 29.20 -9.50
CA PHE A 189 78.40 29.69 -8.14
C PHE A 189 78.72 31.18 -8.01
N LEU A 190 79.89 31.62 -8.51
CA LEU A 190 80.29 33.03 -8.50
C LEU A 190 79.34 33.90 -9.32
N LEU A 191 78.98 33.48 -10.53
CA LEU A 191 78.06 34.20 -11.41
C LEU A 191 76.67 34.35 -10.78
N THR A 192 76.16 33.28 -10.18
CA THR A 192 74.87 33.25 -9.48
C THR A 192 74.88 34.17 -8.26
N ALA A 193 75.93 34.12 -7.44
CA ALA A 193 76.07 34.96 -6.26
C ALA A 193 76.18 36.45 -6.64
N ALA A 194 76.95 36.78 -7.68
CA ALA A 194 77.11 38.14 -8.20
C ALA A 194 75.78 38.72 -8.70
N PHE A 195 75.04 38.00 -9.54
CA PHE A 195 73.73 38.48 -10.05
C PHE A 195 72.67 38.55 -8.95
N TYR A 196 72.58 37.56 -8.06
CA TYR A 196 71.58 37.56 -7.00
C TYR A 196 71.84 38.64 -5.93
N GLY A 197 73.07 38.70 -5.41
CA GLY A 197 73.50 39.70 -4.42
C GLY A 197 73.51 41.12 -4.98
N GLY A 198 74.09 41.30 -6.17
CA GLY A 198 74.12 42.59 -6.88
C GLY A 198 72.72 43.10 -7.24
N GLY A 199 71.80 42.22 -7.60
CA GLY A 199 70.39 42.55 -7.83
C GLY A 199 69.66 43.02 -6.57
N LEU A 200 69.80 42.28 -5.45
CA LEU A 200 69.28 42.68 -4.14
C LEU A 200 69.82 44.04 -3.67
N LEU A 201 71.13 44.26 -3.81
CA LEU A 201 71.80 45.49 -3.39
C LEU A 201 71.36 46.68 -4.27
N THR A 202 71.30 46.51 -5.59
CA THR A 202 70.83 47.52 -6.54
C THR A 202 69.38 47.92 -6.28
N TYR A 203 68.51 46.95 -5.99
CA TYR A 203 67.11 47.20 -5.62
C TYR A 203 66.98 47.99 -4.31
N ALA A 204 67.84 47.69 -3.34
CA ALA A 204 67.84 48.36 -2.04
C ALA A 204 68.36 49.80 -2.11
N LEU A 205 69.45 50.05 -2.82
CA LEU A 205 70.16 51.33 -2.82
C LEU A 205 69.52 52.40 -3.73
N LYS A 206 69.05 52.06 -4.95
CA LYS A 206 68.69 53.07 -5.96
C LYS A 206 67.26 52.90 -6.48
N PRO A 207 66.29 53.73 -6.04
CA PRO A 207 64.87 53.57 -6.38
C PRO A 207 64.56 53.52 -7.89
N SER A 208 65.30 54.26 -8.71
CA SER A 208 65.15 54.27 -10.18
C SER A 208 65.64 52.98 -10.85
N LEU A 209 66.51 52.20 -10.21
CA LEU A 209 67.03 50.93 -10.74
C LEU A 209 66.32 49.69 -10.15
N ARG A 210 65.25 49.86 -9.38
CA ARG A 210 64.46 48.72 -8.83
C ARG A 210 64.03 47.69 -9.88
N PRO A 211 63.55 48.07 -11.09
CA PRO A 211 63.27 47.08 -12.13
C PRO A 211 64.50 46.26 -12.55
N ALA A 212 65.66 46.91 -12.64
CA ALA A 212 66.93 46.27 -12.99
C ALA A 212 67.47 45.38 -11.87
N GLY A 213 67.44 45.83 -10.61
CA GLY A 213 67.80 45.01 -9.46
C GLY A 213 66.93 43.76 -9.32
N ALA A 214 65.62 43.88 -9.61
CA ALA A 214 64.72 42.73 -9.68
C ALA A 214 65.01 41.80 -10.87
N ALA A 215 65.44 42.33 -12.02
CA ALA A 215 65.88 41.53 -13.16
C ALA A 215 67.18 40.76 -12.88
N PHE A 216 68.21 41.41 -12.32
CA PHE A 216 69.47 40.77 -11.93
C PHE A 216 69.27 39.69 -10.84
N ALA A 217 68.45 39.98 -9.82
CA ALA A 217 68.09 38.99 -8.81
C ALA A 217 67.30 37.81 -9.42
N GLY A 218 66.43 38.07 -10.40
CA GLY A 218 65.79 37.04 -11.21
C GLY A 218 66.77 36.21 -12.06
N THR A 219 67.82 36.84 -12.59
CA THR A 219 68.89 36.18 -13.35
C THR A 219 69.66 35.21 -12.46
N GLY A 220 70.07 35.64 -11.26
CA GLY A 220 70.70 34.76 -10.27
C GLY A 220 69.81 33.57 -9.88
N LEU A 221 68.52 33.81 -9.64
CA LEU A 221 67.56 32.72 -9.38
C LEU A 221 67.41 31.76 -10.57
N ALA A 222 67.50 32.25 -11.81
CA ALA A 222 67.44 31.43 -13.03
C ALA A 222 68.74 30.66 -13.33
N LEU A 223 69.87 31.03 -12.72
CA LEU A 223 71.14 30.30 -12.82
C LEU A 223 71.25 29.15 -11.79
N LEU A 224 70.49 29.17 -10.69
CA LEU A 224 70.51 28.10 -9.67
C LEU A 224 70.30 26.67 -10.22
N PRO A 225 69.42 26.41 -11.20
CA PRO A 225 69.33 25.09 -11.84
C PRO A 225 70.62 24.67 -12.54
N LEU A 226 71.37 25.60 -13.14
CA LEU A 226 72.66 25.29 -13.78
C LEU A 226 73.73 24.97 -12.72
N CYS A 227 73.73 25.65 -11.58
CA CYS A 227 74.55 25.26 -10.42
C CYS A 227 74.22 23.85 -9.94
N ALA A 228 72.93 23.45 -9.95
CA ALA A 228 72.52 22.10 -9.58
C ALA A 228 73.08 21.04 -10.55
N ILE A 229 72.98 21.27 -11.87
CA ILE A 229 73.53 20.32 -12.85
C ILE A 229 75.07 20.27 -12.76
N ALA A 230 75.74 21.42 -12.65
CA ALA A 230 77.20 21.47 -12.48
C ALA A 230 77.66 20.78 -11.18
N THR A 231 76.86 20.82 -10.11
CA THR A 231 77.10 20.06 -8.88
C THR A 231 76.90 18.57 -9.08
N TYR A 232 75.85 18.16 -9.81
CA TYR A 232 75.63 16.75 -10.16
C TYR A 232 76.79 16.16 -10.98
N THR A 233 77.31 16.90 -11.96
CA THR A 233 78.48 16.46 -12.76
C THR A 233 79.82 16.51 -12.00
N THR A 234 79.87 16.95 -10.74
CA THR A 234 81.12 17.15 -9.98
C THR A 234 81.15 16.41 -8.64
N ALA A 235 80.02 16.30 -7.94
CA ALA A 235 79.96 15.86 -6.54
C ALA A 235 79.56 14.39 -6.33
N GLY A 236 79.11 13.68 -7.37
CA GLY A 236 78.73 12.26 -7.30
C GLY A 236 77.49 11.92 -6.45
N LEU A 237 76.86 12.90 -5.80
CA LEU A 237 75.64 12.72 -5.00
C LEU A 237 74.43 12.48 -5.92
N SER A 238 73.36 11.89 -5.37
CA SER A 238 72.17 11.57 -6.16
C SER A 238 71.49 12.82 -6.74
N GLY A 239 71.16 12.78 -8.04
CA GLY A 239 70.53 13.89 -8.76
C GLY A 239 69.32 14.50 -8.05
N PRO A 240 68.35 13.70 -7.55
CA PRO A 240 67.21 14.22 -6.79
C PRO A 240 67.59 14.95 -5.49
N ALA A 241 68.61 14.51 -4.75
CA ALA A 241 69.05 15.17 -3.52
C ALA A 241 69.74 16.51 -3.81
N ILE A 242 70.56 16.57 -4.86
CA ILE A 242 71.16 17.84 -5.34
C ILE A 242 70.04 18.79 -5.81
N TRP A 243 69.11 18.31 -6.64
CA TRP A 243 68.01 19.13 -7.16
C TRP A 243 67.09 19.65 -6.03
N LEU A 244 66.88 18.85 -4.99
CA LEU A 244 66.19 19.25 -3.77
C LEU A 244 66.95 20.36 -3.04
N ALA A 245 68.25 20.21 -2.80
CA ALA A 245 69.07 21.22 -2.12
C ALA A 245 69.03 22.57 -2.85
N PHE A 246 69.23 22.58 -4.17
CA PHE A 246 69.18 23.82 -4.96
C PHE A 246 67.76 24.38 -5.10
N SER A 247 66.71 23.54 -5.18
CA SER A 247 65.32 24.01 -5.16
C SER A 247 64.94 24.63 -3.81
N ALA A 248 65.44 24.07 -2.69
CA ALA A 248 65.22 24.61 -1.35
C ALA A 248 65.95 25.97 -1.15
N ILE A 249 67.21 26.08 -1.59
CA ILE A 249 67.95 27.35 -1.64
C ILE A 249 67.19 28.37 -2.50
N GLY A 250 66.73 27.96 -3.68
CA GLY A 250 65.89 28.77 -4.56
C GLY A 250 64.60 29.25 -3.90
N THR A 251 63.91 28.38 -3.15
CA THR A 251 62.68 28.69 -2.40
C THR A 251 62.94 29.74 -1.31
N VAL A 252 64.02 29.62 -0.54
CA VAL A 252 64.38 30.60 0.50
C VAL A 252 64.76 31.95 -0.15
N ALA A 253 65.57 31.91 -1.21
CA ALA A 253 66.00 33.09 -1.95
C ALA A 253 64.81 33.84 -2.59
N VAL A 254 63.97 33.15 -3.37
CA VAL A 254 62.80 33.76 -4.01
C VAL A 254 61.74 34.18 -2.99
N GLY A 255 61.60 33.46 -1.87
CA GLY A 255 60.75 33.85 -0.74
C GLY A 255 61.19 35.17 -0.11
N TYR A 256 62.50 35.34 0.12
CA TYR A 256 63.07 36.61 0.60
C TYR A 256 62.90 37.74 -0.43
N ALA A 257 63.24 37.48 -1.69
CA ALA A 257 63.15 38.46 -2.77
C ALA A 257 61.71 38.90 -3.05
N THR A 258 60.71 38.00 -3.01
CA THR A 258 59.29 38.38 -3.17
C THR A 258 58.78 39.26 -2.03
N LEU A 259 59.13 38.94 -0.79
CA LEU A 259 58.81 39.76 0.39
C LEU A 259 59.49 41.14 0.35
N ARG A 260 60.67 41.26 -0.29
CA ARG A 260 61.40 42.52 -0.44
C ARG A 260 60.95 43.35 -1.64
N PHE A 261 60.56 42.72 -2.75
CA PHE A 261 60.30 43.40 -4.03
C PHE A 261 58.82 43.66 -4.34
N ASN A 262 57.87 42.97 -3.70
CA ASN A 262 56.42 43.08 -4.00
C ASN A 262 56.06 42.84 -5.49
N SER A 263 56.85 42.03 -6.21
CA SER A 263 56.60 41.72 -7.63
C SER A 263 55.61 40.57 -7.79
N ARG A 264 54.55 40.79 -8.59
CA ARG A 264 53.58 39.74 -8.97
C ARG A 264 54.21 38.63 -9.80
N VAL A 265 55.14 38.97 -10.71
CA VAL A 265 55.81 37.98 -11.57
C VAL A 265 56.69 37.08 -10.71
N LEU A 266 57.49 37.67 -9.82
CA LEU A 266 58.36 36.91 -8.92
C LEU A 266 57.57 36.06 -7.92
N ALA A 267 56.38 36.51 -7.51
CA ALA A 267 55.47 35.72 -6.68
C ALA A 267 54.98 34.43 -7.37
N TRP A 268 54.73 34.45 -8.69
CA TRP A 268 54.40 33.25 -9.45
C TRP A 268 55.63 32.36 -9.71
N VAL A 269 56.79 32.95 -10.00
CA VAL A 269 58.07 32.21 -10.07
C VAL A 269 58.36 31.50 -8.74
N ALA A 270 58.07 32.14 -7.60
CA ALA A 270 58.21 31.53 -6.29
C ALA A 270 57.29 30.31 -6.11
N VAL A 271 56.05 30.33 -6.62
CA VAL A 271 55.16 29.15 -6.61
C VAL A 271 55.73 28.02 -7.46
N LEU A 272 56.34 28.31 -8.63
CA LEU A 272 56.97 27.30 -9.47
C LEU A 272 58.21 26.66 -8.79
N ILE A 273 59.07 27.46 -8.15
CA ILE A 273 60.24 26.95 -7.41
C ILE A 273 59.79 26.16 -6.16
N LEU A 274 58.70 26.56 -5.51
CA LEU A 274 58.10 25.82 -4.40
C LEU A 274 57.56 24.45 -4.84
N VAL A 275 56.91 24.38 -6.01
CA VAL A 275 56.47 23.13 -6.64
C VAL A 275 57.66 22.26 -7.04
N SER A 276 58.72 22.83 -7.64
CA SER A 276 59.98 22.12 -7.92
C SER A 276 60.58 21.52 -6.65
N THR A 277 60.58 22.27 -5.55
CA THR A 277 61.09 21.80 -4.25
C THR A 277 60.29 20.61 -3.74
N ALA A 278 58.95 20.66 -3.77
CA ALA A 278 58.12 19.53 -3.33
C ALA A 278 58.23 18.30 -4.25
N MET A 279 58.33 18.49 -5.57
CA MET A 279 58.60 17.40 -6.52
C MET A 279 59.97 16.75 -6.26
N ALA A 280 61.00 17.57 -6.05
CA ALA A 280 62.36 17.11 -5.75
C ALA A 280 62.42 16.34 -4.42
N SER A 281 61.69 16.79 -3.39
CA SER A 281 61.57 16.07 -2.12
C SER A 281 60.97 14.68 -2.30
N ALA A 282 59.87 14.55 -3.07
CA ALA A 282 59.25 13.24 -3.32
C ALA A 282 60.16 12.31 -4.15
N ALA A 283 60.83 12.85 -5.17
CA ALA A 283 61.79 12.13 -5.98
C ALA A 283 63.02 11.67 -5.18
N ALA A 284 63.52 12.50 -4.25
CA ALA A 284 64.63 12.14 -3.36
C ALA A 284 64.26 11.04 -2.37
N MET A 285 62.98 10.91 -2.00
CA MET A 285 62.45 9.81 -1.19
C MET A 285 62.07 8.57 -2.01
N GLN A 286 62.16 8.62 -3.36
CA GLN A 286 61.71 7.59 -4.30
C GLN A 286 60.24 7.14 -4.09
N ARG A 287 59.35 8.06 -3.66
CA ARG A 287 57.92 7.74 -3.42
C ARG A 287 57.00 8.48 -4.40
N GLY A 288 55.89 7.82 -4.75
CA GLY A 288 54.94 8.28 -5.76
C GLY A 288 54.16 9.55 -5.40
N VAL A 289 53.24 9.95 -6.30
CA VAL A 289 52.55 11.26 -6.33
C VAL A 289 51.91 11.68 -5.00
N LEU A 290 51.45 10.74 -4.18
CA LEU A 290 50.89 11.03 -2.84
C LEU A 290 51.91 11.69 -1.91
N TYR A 291 53.19 11.31 -1.97
CA TYR A 291 54.23 11.91 -1.14
C TYR A 291 54.55 13.35 -1.57
N TYR A 292 54.52 13.65 -2.87
CA TYR A 292 54.59 15.03 -3.38
C TYR A 292 53.44 15.90 -2.82
N MET A 293 52.20 15.38 -2.83
CA MET A 293 51.05 16.09 -2.28
C MET A 293 51.13 16.27 -0.75
N LEU A 294 51.66 15.29 -0.02
CA LEU A 294 51.92 15.42 1.43
C LEU A 294 52.99 16.45 1.76
N ILE A 295 54.07 16.52 0.97
CA ILE A 295 55.14 17.49 1.16
C ILE A 295 54.63 18.91 0.86
N LEU A 296 53.80 19.09 -0.18
CA LEU A 296 53.04 20.33 -0.39
C LEU A 296 52.11 20.66 0.79
N LEU A 297 51.47 19.66 1.41
CA LEU A 297 50.56 19.87 2.53
C LEU A 297 51.31 20.34 3.78
N VAL A 298 52.47 19.75 4.08
CA VAL A 298 53.39 20.20 5.13
C VAL A 298 53.85 21.64 4.86
N LEU A 299 54.25 21.98 3.63
CA LEU A 299 54.59 23.34 3.24
C LEU A 299 53.41 24.33 3.43
N SER A 300 52.20 23.92 3.03
CA SER A 300 50.99 24.71 3.25
C SER A 300 50.72 24.95 4.73
N ILE A 301 50.98 23.98 5.61
CA ILE A 301 50.83 24.11 7.06
C ILE A 301 51.85 25.11 7.61
N ILE A 302 53.14 24.98 7.26
CA ILE A 302 54.21 25.89 7.69
C ILE A 302 53.89 27.34 7.27
N LEU A 303 53.48 27.55 6.02
CA LEU A 303 53.17 28.88 5.50
C LEU A 303 51.86 29.45 6.06
N MET A 304 50.85 28.61 6.36
CA MET A 304 49.67 29.04 7.11
C MET A 304 50.00 29.43 8.56
N ILE A 305 50.85 28.67 9.27
CA ILE A 305 51.33 29.03 10.62
C ILE A 305 52.05 30.39 10.59
N LEU A 306 52.92 30.60 9.60
CA LEU A 306 53.65 31.85 9.42
C LEU A 306 52.70 33.03 9.11
N ALA A 307 51.66 32.84 8.29
CA ALA A 307 50.66 33.87 8.03
C ALA A 307 49.68 34.10 9.19
N VAL A 308 49.40 33.09 10.02
CA VAL A 308 48.65 33.25 11.29
C VAL A 308 49.46 34.10 12.26
N ARG A 309 50.77 33.89 12.39
CA ARG A 309 51.65 34.65 13.29
C ARG A 309 52.09 36.03 12.75
N SER A 310 52.27 36.20 11.43
CA SER A 310 52.79 37.43 10.83
C SER A 310 51.80 38.13 9.89
N PRO A 311 51.32 39.34 10.22
CA PRO A 311 50.43 40.10 9.33
C PRO A 311 51.15 40.60 8.07
N ARG A 312 52.48 40.76 8.09
CA ARG A 312 53.28 41.14 6.91
C ARG A 312 53.27 40.02 5.87
N VAL A 313 53.46 38.76 6.30
CA VAL A 313 53.39 37.60 5.39
C VAL A 313 51.98 37.41 4.85
N ARG A 314 50.95 37.51 5.72
CA ARG A 314 49.52 37.39 5.32
C ARG A 314 49.09 38.42 4.26
N ARG A 315 49.69 39.61 4.27
CA ARG A 315 49.43 40.68 3.28
C ARG A 315 50.33 40.63 2.05
N SER A 316 51.27 39.68 1.97
CA SER A 316 52.19 39.58 0.83
C SER A 316 51.53 38.98 -0.41
N ILE A 317 51.96 39.44 -1.59
CA ILE A 317 51.48 38.95 -2.89
C ILE A 317 51.83 37.47 -3.08
N PHE A 318 52.99 37.03 -2.58
CA PHE A 318 53.41 35.62 -2.58
C PHE A 318 52.42 34.75 -1.80
N PHE A 319 52.07 35.14 -0.57
CA PHE A 319 51.08 34.39 0.21
C PHE A 319 49.71 34.39 -0.49
N GLN A 320 49.26 35.50 -1.07
CA GLN A 320 47.98 35.56 -1.78
C GLN A 320 47.92 34.62 -3.00
N ALA A 321 48.99 34.56 -3.82
CA ALA A 321 49.05 33.66 -4.97
C ALA A 321 48.99 32.17 -4.55
N LEU A 322 49.82 31.79 -3.58
CA LEU A 322 49.88 30.42 -3.07
C LEU A 322 48.60 30.01 -2.30
N PHE A 323 47.97 30.95 -1.59
CA PHE A 323 46.74 30.71 -0.85
C PHE A 323 45.52 30.46 -1.75
N GLY A 324 45.59 30.83 -3.04
CA GLY A 324 44.62 30.40 -4.04
C GLY A 324 44.70 28.89 -4.30
N THR A 325 45.89 28.37 -4.61
CA THR A 325 46.09 26.94 -4.93
C THR A 325 46.01 26.05 -3.69
N ALA A 326 46.56 26.48 -2.55
CA ALA A 326 46.55 25.73 -1.29
C ALA A 326 45.16 25.51 -0.67
N GLN A 327 44.10 26.17 -1.19
CA GLN A 327 42.74 25.91 -0.76
C GLN A 327 42.15 24.60 -1.30
N LEU A 328 42.61 24.13 -2.46
CA LEU A 328 42.18 22.87 -3.09
C LEU A 328 43.00 21.66 -2.62
N LEU A 329 44.23 21.89 -2.15
CA LEU A 329 45.17 20.83 -1.75
C LEU A 329 44.60 19.79 -0.75
N PRO A 330 43.81 20.16 0.29
CA PRO A 330 43.19 19.16 1.16
C PRO A 330 42.21 18.23 0.44
N ALA A 331 41.48 18.74 -0.56
CA ALA A 331 40.55 17.93 -1.35
C ALA A 331 41.29 16.99 -2.31
N PHE A 332 42.38 17.46 -2.94
CA PHE A 332 43.24 16.61 -3.76
C PHE A 332 43.94 15.51 -2.96
N VAL A 333 44.47 15.83 -1.77
CA VAL A 333 45.06 14.82 -0.87
C VAL A 333 44.00 13.80 -0.44
N PHE A 334 42.81 14.25 -0.04
CA PHE A 334 41.71 13.33 0.34
C PHE A 334 41.28 12.43 -0.83
N ALA A 335 41.07 12.98 -2.02
CA ALA A 335 40.70 12.20 -3.20
C ALA A 335 41.79 11.18 -3.60
N LEU A 336 43.07 11.58 -3.55
CA LEU A 336 44.19 10.68 -3.83
C LEU A 336 44.37 9.59 -2.75
N THR A 337 44.02 9.89 -1.49
CA THR A 337 43.97 8.91 -0.39
C THR A 337 42.86 7.88 -0.59
N LEU A 338 41.72 8.29 -1.15
CA LEU A 338 40.63 7.37 -1.51
C LEU A 338 40.99 6.49 -2.72
N ILE A 339 41.65 7.07 -3.74
CA ILE A 339 42.13 6.34 -4.93
C ILE A 339 43.22 5.31 -4.55
N LEU A 340 44.07 5.64 -3.57
CA LEU A 340 45.15 4.79 -3.09
C LEU A 340 44.82 4.09 -1.76
N PHE A 341 43.53 3.88 -1.44
CA PHE A 341 43.11 3.35 -0.14
C PHE A 341 43.71 1.96 0.17
N GLU A 342 43.70 1.05 -0.81
CA GLU A 342 44.18 -0.33 -0.69
C GLU A 342 45.70 -0.44 -0.40
N PRO A 343 46.61 0.24 -1.12
CA PRO A 343 48.05 0.20 -0.83
C PRO A 343 48.53 1.07 0.35
N LEU A 344 47.65 1.78 1.06
CA LEU A 344 48.02 2.66 2.18
C LEU A 344 47.93 1.93 3.53
N THR A 345 48.98 2.02 4.35
CA THR A 345 48.94 1.45 5.72
C THR A 345 48.17 2.35 6.68
N SER A 346 47.67 1.78 7.78
CA SER A 346 47.02 2.54 8.87
C SER A 346 47.92 3.65 9.42
N ARG A 347 49.26 3.45 9.39
CA ARG A 347 50.26 4.47 9.72
C ARG A 347 50.25 5.63 8.71
N ASP A 348 50.24 5.35 7.42
CA ASP A 348 50.17 6.39 6.38
C ASP A 348 48.85 7.17 6.52
N MET A 349 47.72 6.48 6.66
CA MET A 349 46.40 7.10 6.85
C MET A 349 46.36 8.01 8.08
N PHE A 350 46.91 7.58 9.22
CA PHE A 350 47.01 8.41 10.42
C PHE A 350 47.74 9.73 10.14
N TRP A 351 48.92 9.70 9.51
CA TRP A 351 49.70 10.90 9.21
C TRP A 351 49.04 11.78 8.13
N ILE A 352 48.42 11.19 7.12
CA ILE A 352 47.61 11.90 6.10
C ILE A 352 46.49 12.69 6.79
N PHE A 353 45.65 12.02 7.60
CA PHE A 353 44.51 12.66 8.25
C PHE A 353 44.92 13.63 9.37
N ALA A 354 46.06 13.43 10.04
CA ALA A 354 46.62 14.40 10.98
C ALA A 354 47.02 15.71 10.27
N LEU A 355 47.74 15.63 9.15
CA LEU A 355 48.15 16.80 8.37
C LEU A 355 46.94 17.51 7.74
N LEU A 356 45.96 16.77 7.21
CA LEU A 356 44.69 17.34 6.72
C LEU A 356 43.96 18.10 7.84
N THR A 357 43.82 17.49 9.02
CA THR A 357 43.17 18.13 10.19
C THR A 357 43.89 19.42 10.58
N ALA A 358 45.23 19.40 10.66
CA ALA A 358 46.03 20.57 11.00
C ALA A 358 45.86 21.73 10.00
N GLN A 359 45.90 21.44 8.69
CA GLN A 359 45.73 22.46 7.65
C GLN A 359 44.31 23.05 7.67
N LEU A 360 43.29 22.19 7.79
CA LEU A 360 41.90 22.62 7.81
C LEU A 360 41.61 23.49 9.05
N LEU A 361 42.06 23.11 10.24
CA LEU A 361 41.92 23.93 11.47
C LEU A 361 42.62 25.29 11.38
N LEU A 362 43.85 25.34 10.85
CA LEU A 362 44.56 26.60 10.62
C LEU A 362 43.79 27.50 9.64
N SER A 363 43.21 26.91 8.59
CA SER A 363 42.48 27.65 7.56
C SER A 363 41.16 28.29 8.07
N VAL A 364 40.51 27.73 9.10
CA VAL A 364 39.31 28.33 9.74
C VAL A 364 39.61 29.72 10.32
N ARG A 365 40.83 29.95 10.85
CA ARG A 365 41.23 31.28 11.36
C ARG A 365 41.49 32.30 10.24
N LEU A 366 41.80 31.83 9.02
CA LEU A 366 42.18 32.67 7.88
C LEU A 366 40.99 32.97 6.92
N LEU A 367 40.04 32.04 6.76
CA LEU A 367 38.98 32.11 5.75
C LEU A 367 37.59 32.33 6.35
N ALA A 368 37.20 33.60 6.56
CA ALA A 368 35.90 33.97 7.12
C ALA A 368 34.71 33.31 6.37
N ASN A 369 34.72 33.36 5.04
CA ASN A 369 33.61 32.90 4.20
C ASN A 369 33.45 31.37 4.16
N LEU A 370 34.45 30.60 4.61
CA LEU A 370 34.46 29.14 4.54
C LEU A 370 34.62 28.47 5.93
N ARG A 371 34.50 29.24 7.03
CA ARG A 371 34.74 28.74 8.40
C ARG A 371 33.97 27.47 8.73
N LEU A 372 32.67 27.44 8.45
CA LEU A 372 31.80 26.33 8.83
C LEU A 372 32.15 25.04 8.09
N VAL A 373 32.34 25.13 6.77
CA VAL A 373 32.72 23.98 5.92
C VAL A 373 34.09 23.45 6.33
N ARG A 374 35.08 24.34 6.54
CA ARG A 374 36.44 23.95 6.94
C ARG A 374 36.51 23.38 8.36
N PHE A 375 35.64 23.83 9.26
CA PHE A 375 35.53 23.28 10.61
C PHE A 375 34.91 21.87 10.61
N TYR A 376 33.83 21.63 9.86
CA TYR A 376 33.26 20.28 9.75
C TYR A 376 34.18 19.32 8.98
N ALA A 377 34.86 19.78 7.93
CA ALA A 377 35.88 18.99 7.24
C ALA A 377 37.05 18.63 8.17
N ALA A 378 37.51 19.56 9.03
CA ALA A 378 38.51 19.26 10.05
C ALA A 378 38.00 18.23 11.07
N ARG A 379 36.74 18.31 11.52
CA ARG A 379 36.15 17.31 12.42
C ARG A 379 36.06 15.92 11.77
N ALA A 380 35.66 15.84 10.50
CA ALA A 380 35.62 14.58 9.76
C ALA A 380 37.03 13.98 9.60
N SER A 381 38.01 14.79 9.18
CA SER A 381 39.41 14.38 9.09
C SER A 381 39.97 13.93 10.45
N PHE A 382 39.57 14.58 11.55
CA PHE A 382 39.98 14.18 12.90
C PHE A 382 39.39 12.82 13.32
N MET A 383 38.15 12.50 12.95
CA MET A 383 37.58 11.17 13.22
C MET A 383 38.24 10.07 12.38
N LEU A 384 38.60 10.37 11.12
CA LEU A 384 39.38 9.43 10.29
C LEU A 384 40.81 9.25 10.81
N MET A 385 41.43 10.30 11.34
CA MET A 385 42.71 10.24 12.06
C MET A 385 42.61 9.37 13.32
N LEU A 386 41.52 9.47 14.10
CA LEU A 386 41.32 8.60 15.27
C LEU A 386 41.12 7.13 14.88
N ALA A 387 40.31 6.84 13.87
CA ALA A 387 40.09 5.47 13.39
C ALA A 387 41.39 4.82 12.88
N ALA A 388 42.14 5.54 12.04
CA ALA A 388 43.45 5.09 11.57
C ALA A 388 44.47 4.97 12.72
N GLY A 389 44.38 5.86 13.73
CA GLY A 389 45.23 5.83 14.93
C GLY A 389 44.98 4.61 15.82
N CYS A 390 43.72 4.22 16.04
CA CYS A 390 43.40 2.99 16.76
C CYS A 390 43.92 1.75 16.02
N HIS A 391 43.72 1.66 14.71
CA HIS A 391 44.26 0.55 13.91
C HIS A 391 45.80 0.57 13.86
N TYR A 392 46.45 1.73 13.90
CA TYR A 392 47.92 1.85 13.99
C TYR A 392 48.49 1.50 15.38
N LEU A 393 47.63 1.41 16.41
CA LEU A 393 47.98 0.94 17.75
C LEU A 393 47.50 -0.49 18.02
N ASP A 394 47.13 -1.23 16.96
CA ASP A 394 46.60 -2.61 16.99
C ASP A 394 45.41 -2.80 17.96
N PHE A 395 44.56 -1.78 18.10
CA PHE A 395 43.31 -1.88 18.87
C PHE A 395 42.32 -2.80 18.15
N SER A 396 41.60 -3.63 18.91
CA SER A 396 40.48 -4.41 18.39
C SER A 396 39.41 -3.52 17.74
N GLY A 397 38.67 -4.06 16.77
CA GLY A 397 37.65 -3.30 16.03
C GLY A 397 36.58 -2.71 16.96
N THR A 398 36.22 -3.44 18.00
CA THR A 398 35.43 -3.01 19.16
C THR A 398 36.02 -1.81 19.89
N ALA A 399 37.27 -1.90 20.35
CA ALA A 399 37.96 -0.81 21.05
C ALA A 399 38.02 0.45 20.17
N THR A 400 38.25 0.27 18.87
CA THR A 400 38.19 1.35 17.86
C THR A 400 36.80 2.00 17.80
N TRP A 401 35.73 1.20 17.69
CA TRP A 401 34.36 1.73 17.69
C TRP A 401 33.93 2.36 19.02
N VAL A 402 34.40 1.85 20.16
CA VAL A 402 34.21 2.45 21.49
C VAL A 402 34.89 3.82 21.57
N VAL A 403 36.15 3.94 21.13
CA VAL A 403 36.87 5.23 21.08
C VAL A 403 36.13 6.24 20.19
N ILE A 404 35.63 5.80 19.03
CA ILE A 404 34.82 6.64 18.12
C ILE A 404 33.50 7.07 18.79
N ALA A 405 32.80 6.16 19.48
CA ALA A 405 31.56 6.46 20.19
C ALA A 405 31.79 7.52 21.28
N PHE A 406 32.81 7.33 22.13
CA PHE A 406 33.20 8.30 23.16
C PHE A 406 33.64 9.63 22.55
N ALA A 407 34.38 9.64 21.44
CA ALA A 407 34.75 10.87 20.76
C ALA A 407 33.54 11.69 20.28
N PHE A 408 32.49 11.03 19.74
CA PHE A 408 31.24 11.70 19.39
C PHE A 408 30.46 12.18 20.63
N GLY A 409 30.36 11.36 21.69
CA GLY A 409 29.68 11.74 22.94
C GLY A 409 30.35 12.92 23.64
N ILE A 410 31.68 12.91 23.76
CA ILE A 410 32.47 14.01 24.32
C ILE A 410 32.29 15.29 23.49
N GLN A 411 32.22 15.20 22.15
CA GLN A 411 31.91 16.36 21.31
C GLN A 411 30.48 16.88 21.52
N ALA A 412 29.48 16.01 21.69
CA ALA A 412 28.10 16.43 22.01
C ALA A 412 28.03 17.18 23.36
N VAL A 413 28.79 16.71 24.36
CA VAL A 413 28.94 17.37 25.68
C VAL A 413 29.71 18.68 25.56
N ALA A 414 30.80 18.75 24.79
CA ALA A 414 31.55 19.98 24.58
C ALA A 414 30.70 21.08 23.91
N VAL A 415 29.93 20.72 22.88
CA VAL A 415 28.98 21.64 22.23
C VAL A 415 27.84 22.07 23.17
N LEU A 416 27.46 21.23 24.15
CA LEU A 416 26.52 21.60 25.22
C LEU A 416 27.13 22.55 26.26
N LEU A 417 28.37 22.32 26.68
CA LEU A 417 29.04 23.12 27.71
C LEU A 417 29.42 24.51 27.19
N TYR A 418 29.96 24.59 25.97
CA TYR A 418 30.46 25.83 25.35
C TYR A 418 29.50 26.44 24.31
N ALA A 419 28.21 26.10 24.38
CA ALA A 419 27.20 26.42 23.36
C ALA A 419 27.15 27.91 22.96
N SER A 420 27.34 28.84 23.89
CA SER A 420 27.34 30.29 23.63
C SER A 420 28.53 30.74 22.78
N GLY A 421 29.76 30.43 23.23
CA GLY A 421 30.99 30.77 22.51
C GLY A 421 31.10 30.04 21.18
N TYR A 422 30.69 28.77 21.11
CA TYR A 422 30.63 28.00 19.86
C TYR A 422 29.68 28.63 18.85
N ARG A 423 28.48 29.04 19.28
CA ARG A 423 27.50 29.76 18.44
C ARG A 423 28.06 31.09 17.92
N GLN A 424 28.74 31.87 18.78
CA GLN A 424 29.30 33.17 18.42
C GLN A 424 30.50 33.05 17.45
N ALA A 425 31.38 32.07 17.65
CA ALA A 425 32.58 31.87 16.83
C ALA A 425 32.27 31.42 15.38
N LEU A 426 31.18 30.66 15.19
CA LEU A 426 30.76 30.13 13.89
C LEU A 426 29.51 30.80 13.28
N GLY A 427 28.90 31.77 13.97
CA GLY A 427 27.72 32.51 13.48
C GLY A 427 26.43 31.68 13.43
N LEU A 428 26.29 30.67 14.28
CA LEU A 428 25.23 29.66 14.16
C LEU A 428 23.87 30.10 14.75
N ARG A 429 22.79 29.46 14.28
CA ARG A 429 21.48 29.48 14.94
C ARG A 429 21.43 28.45 16.08
N ALA A 430 20.67 28.76 17.13
CA ALA A 430 20.45 27.82 18.25
C ALA A 430 19.78 26.49 17.80
N ASP A 431 19.06 26.51 16.68
CA ASP A 431 18.45 25.32 16.07
C ASP A 431 19.52 24.38 15.51
N VAL A 432 20.49 24.92 14.77
CA VAL A 432 21.60 24.15 14.18
C VAL A 432 22.45 23.51 15.27
N VAL A 433 22.75 24.23 16.37
CA VAL A 433 23.49 23.68 17.52
C VAL A 433 22.71 22.56 18.25
N ARG A 434 21.37 22.57 18.19
CA ARG A 434 20.54 21.46 18.68
C ARG A 434 20.55 20.25 17.75
N ILE A 435 20.45 20.48 16.43
CA ILE A 435 20.53 19.43 15.40
C ILE A 435 21.92 18.77 15.42
N GLU A 436 22.99 19.55 15.46
CA GLU A 436 24.37 19.07 15.51
C GLU A 436 24.60 18.14 16.70
N ARG A 437 24.13 18.51 17.90
CA ARG A 437 24.19 17.65 19.08
C ARG A 437 23.36 16.38 18.95
N ALA A 438 22.21 16.43 18.26
CA ALA A 438 21.42 15.23 17.98
C ALA A 438 22.16 14.28 17.00
N VAL A 439 22.82 14.83 15.97
CA VAL A 439 23.66 14.06 15.03
C VAL A 439 24.85 13.45 15.74
N LEU A 440 25.56 14.20 16.60
CA LEU A 440 26.69 13.68 17.38
C LEU A 440 26.26 12.54 18.32
N TRP A 441 25.15 12.68 19.04
CA TRP A 441 24.61 11.60 19.86
C TRP A 441 24.15 10.39 19.02
N GLY A 442 23.54 10.61 17.85
CA GLY A 442 23.15 9.53 16.93
C GLY A 442 24.34 8.76 16.38
N LEU A 443 25.41 9.45 15.98
CA LEU A 443 26.67 8.83 15.54
C LEU A 443 27.37 8.09 16.69
N GLY A 444 27.32 8.61 17.92
CA GLY A 444 27.83 7.94 19.11
C GLY A 444 27.05 6.65 19.44
N ILE A 445 25.72 6.67 19.31
CA ILE A 445 24.87 5.47 19.43
C ILE A 445 25.20 4.45 18.33
N LEU A 446 25.35 4.89 17.07
CA LEU A 446 25.67 4.00 15.94
C LEU A 446 27.06 3.36 16.10
N ALA A 447 28.07 4.13 16.52
CA ALA A 447 29.39 3.60 16.84
C ALA A 447 29.35 2.60 18.01
N MET A 448 28.55 2.87 19.04
CA MET A 448 28.32 1.91 20.14
C MET A 448 27.64 0.63 19.64
N THR A 449 26.67 0.70 18.71
CA THR A 449 26.08 -0.51 18.10
C THR A 449 27.06 -1.29 17.24
N ALA A 450 27.98 -0.61 16.54
CA ALA A 450 29.04 -1.26 15.78
C ALA A 450 30.04 -1.98 16.71
N ALA A 451 30.36 -1.40 17.88
CA ALA A 451 31.15 -2.08 18.90
C ALA A 451 30.44 -3.35 19.41
N PHE A 452 29.13 -3.30 19.70
CA PHE A 452 28.36 -4.49 20.09
C PHE A 452 28.29 -5.55 18.98
N ALA A 453 28.21 -5.15 17.71
CA ALA A 453 28.09 -6.08 16.57
C ALA A 453 29.41 -6.78 16.18
N LEU A 454 30.56 -6.24 16.61
CA LEU A 454 31.90 -6.74 16.28
C LEU A 454 32.62 -7.37 17.48
N ALA A 455 31.93 -7.53 18.60
CA ALA A 455 32.52 -7.99 19.85
C ALA A 455 32.72 -9.52 19.91
N PRO A 456 33.94 -9.99 20.22
CA PRO A 456 34.14 -11.29 20.85
C PRO A 456 33.36 -11.34 22.18
N THR A 457 32.87 -12.52 22.53
CA THR A 457 32.11 -12.81 23.76
C THR A 457 32.77 -12.22 25.03
N ASN A 458 34.08 -12.43 25.17
CA ASN A 458 34.89 -11.91 26.28
C ASN A 458 34.86 -10.36 26.40
N GLU A 459 34.77 -9.64 25.27
CA GLU A 459 34.70 -8.17 25.26
C GLU A 459 33.26 -7.65 25.41
N GLU A 460 32.24 -8.37 24.91
CA GLU A 460 30.82 -8.01 25.08
C GLU A 460 30.47 -7.78 26.56
N SER A 461 31.01 -8.62 27.45
CA SER A 461 30.87 -8.48 28.89
C SER A 461 31.31 -7.10 29.39
N ILE A 462 32.56 -6.70 29.10
CA ILE A 462 33.11 -5.41 29.53
C ILE A 462 32.32 -4.24 28.91
N LEU A 463 31.85 -4.42 27.67
CA LEU A 463 31.03 -3.46 26.94
C LEU A 463 29.67 -3.21 27.64
N ARG A 464 29.01 -4.27 28.14
CA ARG A 464 27.74 -4.18 28.90
C ARG A 464 27.93 -3.61 30.31
N TYR A 465 28.90 -4.11 31.07
CA TYR A 465 29.05 -3.77 32.51
C TYR A 465 29.65 -2.40 32.77
N VAL A 466 30.64 -1.97 31.96
CA VAL A 466 31.46 -0.79 32.26
C VAL A 466 31.29 0.28 31.19
N VAL A 467 31.53 -0.07 29.93
CA VAL A 467 31.68 0.91 28.84
C VAL A 467 30.34 1.61 28.52
N LEU A 468 29.24 0.85 28.39
CA LEU A 468 27.92 1.43 28.11
C LEU A 468 27.41 2.32 29.27
N PRO A 469 27.44 1.91 30.56
CA PRO A 469 27.11 2.81 31.67
C PRO A 469 28.01 4.06 31.76
N LEU A 470 29.31 3.95 31.48
CA LEU A 470 30.22 5.08 31.42
C LEU A 470 29.88 6.04 30.25
N PHE A 471 29.48 5.50 29.10
CA PHE A 471 29.00 6.30 27.97
C PHE A 471 27.67 7.00 28.29
N MET A 472 26.75 6.30 28.99
CA MET A 472 25.50 6.88 29.49
C MET A 472 25.74 8.03 30.47
N ALA A 473 26.81 7.99 31.28
CA ALA A 473 27.18 9.06 32.19
C ALA A 473 27.52 10.38 31.47
N LEU A 474 27.97 10.35 30.20
CA LEU A 474 28.18 11.56 29.39
C LEU A 474 26.87 12.35 29.15
N SER A 475 25.70 11.73 29.29
CA SER A 475 24.40 12.44 29.20
C SER A 475 24.07 13.27 30.45
N LEU A 476 24.70 12.99 31.60
CA LEU A 476 24.37 13.56 32.90
C LEU A 476 24.41 15.11 32.95
N PRO A 477 25.37 15.83 32.32
CA PRO A 477 25.36 17.29 32.27
C PRO A 477 24.12 17.88 31.58
N GLY A 478 23.54 17.15 30.61
CA GLY A 478 22.29 17.53 29.96
C GLY A 478 21.05 17.24 30.81
N LEU A 479 21.02 16.09 31.50
CA LEU A 479 19.96 15.77 32.46
C LEU A 479 19.91 16.74 33.64
N LEU A 480 21.06 17.10 34.20
CA LEU A 480 21.15 18.08 35.30
C LEU A 480 20.60 19.46 34.87
N ARG A 481 20.86 19.86 33.61
CA ARG A 481 20.31 21.06 32.95
C ARG A 481 18.88 20.88 32.41
N SER A 482 18.21 19.74 32.68
CA SER A 482 16.84 19.41 32.26
C SER A 482 16.60 19.46 30.75
N ILE A 483 17.58 19.02 29.95
CA ILE A 483 17.55 19.09 28.48
C ILE A 483 16.90 17.84 27.88
N LYS A 484 15.90 18.07 27.02
CA LYS A 484 15.07 17.02 26.40
C LYS A 484 15.86 15.99 25.58
N LEU A 485 16.98 16.40 24.97
CA LEU A 485 17.77 15.55 24.07
C LEU A 485 18.47 14.43 24.85
N GLU A 486 19.29 14.79 25.85
CA GLU A 486 20.01 13.83 26.68
C GLU A 486 19.09 12.90 27.47
N ALA A 487 17.91 13.37 27.89
CA ALA A 487 16.90 12.51 28.50
C ALA A 487 16.29 11.49 27.50
N GLY A 488 16.25 11.81 26.20
CA GLY A 488 15.89 10.86 25.15
C GLY A 488 17.01 9.85 24.88
N VAL A 489 18.27 10.32 24.79
CA VAL A 489 19.46 9.47 24.63
C VAL A 489 19.56 8.43 25.75
N LEU A 490 19.39 8.86 27.00
CA LEU A 490 19.44 7.96 28.17
C LEU A 490 18.33 6.89 28.16
N ALA A 491 17.20 7.14 27.48
CA ALA A 491 16.14 6.15 27.32
C ALA A 491 16.41 5.11 26.22
N VAL A 492 17.27 5.43 25.24
CA VAL A 492 17.63 4.53 24.12
C VAL A 492 18.84 3.67 24.45
N LEU A 493 19.88 4.26 25.07
CA LEU A 493 21.13 3.55 25.39
C LEU A 493 20.98 2.21 26.16
N PRO A 494 20.09 2.02 27.17
CA PRO A 494 19.94 0.72 27.82
C PRO A 494 19.39 -0.38 26.91
N LEU A 495 18.73 -0.03 25.79
CA LEU A 495 18.25 -1.04 24.84
C LEU A 495 19.41 -1.68 24.06
N LEU A 496 20.58 -1.04 24.00
CA LEU A 496 21.75 -1.57 23.32
C LEU A 496 22.33 -2.81 24.04
N SER A 497 22.24 -2.90 25.37
CA SER A 497 22.74 -4.06 26.10
C SER A 497 21.89 -5.33 25.93
N LEU A 498 20.73 -5.24 25.28
CA LEU A 498 19.91 -6.39 24.85
C LEU A 498 20.42 -7.05 23.55
N VAL A 499 21.29 -6.38 22.79
CA VAL A 499 21.95 -6.98 21.62
C VAL A 499 22.81 -8.15 22.11
N ASN A 500 22.72 -9.30 21.44
CA ASN A 500 23.49 -10.53 21.72
C ASN A 500 23.46 -11.08 23.17
N TRP A 501 22.49 -10.69 24.01
CA TRP A 501 22.40 -11.02 25.46
C TRP A 501 22.25 -12.50 25.86
N LYS A 502 22.68 -13.45 25.02
CA LYS A 502 22.46 -14.90 25.17
C LYS A 502 23.32 -15.58 26.24
N GLU A 503 24.46 -15.00 26.62
CA GLU A 503 25.40 -15.64 27.57
C GLU A 503 24.97 -15.42 29.02
N HIS A 504 24.68 -14.17 29.39
CA HIS A 504 24.31 -13.78 30.75
C HIS A 504 23.15 -12.78 30.72
N THR A 505 21.97 -13.23 31.13
CA THR A 505 20.71 -12.48 31.08
C THR A 505 20.64 -11.34 32.11
N TRP A 506 21.46 -11.42 33.17
CA TRP A 506 21.65 -10.33 34.14
C TRP A 506 22.49 -9.16 33.61
N SER A 507 23.23 -9.35 32.51
CA SER A 507 24.18 -8.35 32.01
C SER A 507 23.61 -6.99 31.56
N PRO A 508 22.33 -6.85 31.12
CA PRO A 508 21.78 -5.52 30.81
C PRO A 508 21.43 -4.68 32.05
N LEU A 509 21.28 -5.30 33.24
CA LEU A 509 20.70 -4.65 34.43
C LEU A 509 21.37 -3.33 34.85
N PRO A 510 22.71 -3.16 34.82
CA PRO A 510 23.36 -1.90 35.19
C PRO A 510 22.91 -0.72 34.32
N ALA A 511 22.77 -0.93 33.00
CA ALA A 511 22.32 0.11 32.07
C ALA A 511 20.86 0.51 32.35
N PHE A 512 19.97 -0.47 32.57
CA PHE A 512 18.57 -0.21 32.93
C PHE A 512 18.45 0.54 34.27
N ALA A 513 19.26 0.20 35.27
CA ALA A 513 19.30 0.89 36.56
C ALA A 513 19.73 2.37 36.40
N VAL A 514 20.84 2.64 35.70
CA VAL A 514 21.33 3.99 35.43
C VAL A 514 20.29 4.82 34.66
N ALA A 515 19.66 4.24 33.66
CA ALA A 515 18.61 4.91 32.89
C ALA A 515 17.37 5.23 33.73
N LEU A 516 16.86 4.28 34.51
CA LEU A 516 15.67 4.48 35.34
C LEU A 516 15.91 5.51 36.46
N LEU A 517 17.10 5.52 37.07
CA LEU A 517 17.51 6.53 38.05
C LEU A 517 17.62 7.93 37.44
N GLY A 518 18.33 8.06 36.31
CA GLY A 518 18.49 9.36 35.62
C GLY A 518 17.16 9.90 35.09
N LEU A 519 16.33 9.06 34.46
CA LEU A 519 14.98 9.44 34.02
C LEU A 519 14.07 9.78 35.21
N SER A 520 14.26 9.15 36.38
CA SER A 520 13.55 9.55 37.61
C SER A 520 13.94 10.96 38.04
N LEU A 521 15.25 11.25 38.15
CA LEU A 521 15.76 12.58 38.49
C LEU A 521 15.26 13.65 37.51
N ALA A 522 15.27 13.37 36.21
CA ALA A 522 14.72 14.25 35.19
C ALA A 522 13.20 14.44 35.36
N HIS A 523 12.44 13.38 35.63
CA HIS A 523 10.98 13.47 35.86
C HIS A 523 10.62 14.32 37.08
N HIS A 524 11.42 14.27 38.16
CA HIS A 524 11.21 15.10 39.35
C HIS A 524 11.49 16.59 39.09
N ARG A 525 12.43 16.93 38.19
CA ARG A 525 12.72 18.32 37.80
C ARG A 525 11.82 18.86 36.68
N ALA A 526 11.26 17.99 35.86
CA ALA A 526 10.43 18.36 34.71
C ALA A 526 9.07 18.96 35.10
N LYS A 527 8.62 19.96 34.34
CA LYS A 527 7.29 20.57 34.42
C LYS A 527 6.45 20.24 33.18
N SER A 528 5.15 20.59 33.23
CA SER A 528 4.17 20.48 32.15
C SER A 528 4.18 19.11 31.41
N VAL A 529 4.09 19.12 30.08
CA VAL A 529 4.02 17.93 29.21
C VAL A 529 5.31 17.10 29.25
N HIS A 530 6.47 17.73 29.50
CA HIS A 530 7.73 16.98 29.56
C HIS A 530 7.73 15.96 30.71
N ARG A 531 7.11 16.29 31.84
CA ARG A 531 6.91 15.38 32.97
C ARG A 531 6.01 14.19 32.61
N LEU A 532 4.97 14.40 31.78
CA LEU A 532 4.14 13.31 31.26
C LEU A 532 4.97 12.36 30.40
N VAL A 533 5.67 12.88 29.38
CA VAL A 533 6.51 12.09 28.47
C VAL A 533 7.52 11.23 29.24
N LEU A 534 8.33 11.84 30.12
CA LEU A 534 9.28 11.11 30.97
C LEU A 534 8.58 10.08 31.87
N GLY A 535 7.37 10.37 32.32
CA GLY A 535 6.55 9.45 33.09
C GLY A 535 6.04 8.24 32.28
N HIS A 536 5.87 8.35 30.97
CA HIS A 536 5.59 7.21 30.09
C HIS A 536 6.87 6.46 29.72
N THR A 537 7.96 7.17 29.40
CA THR A 537 9.28 6.57 29.12
C THR A 537 9.77 5.69 30.27
N ARG A 538 9.68 6.17 31.52
CA ARG A 538 10.01 5.39 32.73
C ARG A 538 9.16 4.15 32.91
N TRP A 539 7.88 4.20 32.53
CA TRP A 539 6.95 3.07 32.66
C TRP A 539 7.28 1.99 31.61
N VAL A 540 7.44 2.35 30.34
CA VAL A 540 7.86 1.41 29.27
C VAL A 540 9.22 0.79 29.59
N LEU A 541 10.23 1.61 29.94
CA LEU A 541 11.56 1.11 30.26
C LEU A 541 11.56 0.25 31.53
N GLY A 542 10.68 0.54 32.48
CA GLY A 542 10.46 -0.28 33.67
C GLY A 542 9.88 -1.66 33.36
N LEU A 543 8.98 -1.78 32.37
CA LEU A 543 8.45 -3.07 31.91
C LEU A 543 9.52 -3.90 31.17
N VAL A 544 10.32 -3.27 30.30
CA VAL A 544 11.43 -3.96 29.62
C VAL A 544 12.50 -4.40 30.62
N GLY A 545 12.89 -3.53 31.56
CA GLY A 545 13.83 -3.86 32.62
C GLY A 545 13.31 -4.93 33.60
N ALA A 546 12.00 -5.00 33.83
CA ALA A 546 11.38 -6.09 34.57
C ALA A 546 11.49 -7.44 33.84
N GLY A 547 11.37 -7.45 32.52
CA GLY A 547 11.66 -8.63 31.70
C GLY A 547 13.10 -9.12 31.86
N VAL A 548 14.07 -8.20 31.77
CA VAL A 548 15.50 -8.51 32.04
C VAL A 548 15.69 -9.08 33.45
N LEU A 549 15.07 -8.47 34.46
CA LEU A 549 15.15 -8.94 35.84
C LEU A 549 14.54 -10.35 36.00
N GLY A 550 13.44 -10.64 35.32
CA GLY A 550 12.84 -11.97 35.29
C GLY A 550 13.80 -13.03 34.72
N ALA A 551 14.43 -12.74 33.58
CA ALA A 551 15.44 -13.61 32.98
C ALA A 551 16.64 -13.83 33.93
N ALA A 552 17.19 -12.74 34.49
CA ALA A 552 18.29 -12.76 35.45
C ALA A 552 17.98 -13.62 36.69
N MET A 553 16.77 -13.51 37.23
CA MET A 553 16.32 -14.34 38.36
C MET A 553 16.09 -15.80 37.95
N SER A 554 15.73 -16.09 36.70
CA SER A 554 15.72 -17.44 36.14
C SER A 554 17.12 -18.06 36.13
N GLU A 555 18.10 -17.35 35.59
CA GLU A 555 19.50 -17.81 35.51
C GLU A 555 20.09 -18.05 36.91
N LEU A 556 19.81 -17.17 37.88
CA LEU A 556 20.24 -17.32 39.26
C LEU A 556 19.53 -18.45 40.03
N THR A 557 18.33 -18.87 39.64
CA THR A 557 17.56 -19.93 40.35
C THR A 557 17.56 -21.29 39.67
N ALA A 558 17.86 -21.35 38.37
CA ALA A 558 17.99 -22.58 37.60
C ALA A 558 19.07 -22.45 36.49
N PRO A 559 20.37 -22.35 36.85
CA PRO A 559 21.45 -22.04 35.89
C PRO A 559 21.54 -23.00 34.69
N TRP A 560 21.16 -24.27 34.91
CA TRP A 560 21.25 -25.34 33.93
C TRP A 560 19.99 -25.48 33.04
N TYR A 561 18.97 -24.63 33.22
CA TYR A 561 17.62 -24.85 32.68
C TYR A 561 17.15 -23.71 31.75
N SER A 562 17.61 -23.75 30.51
CA SER A 562 17.38 -22.73 29.47
C SER A 562 15.90 -22.47 29.14
N GLY A 563 15.03 -23.47 29.33
CA GLY A 563 13.57 -23.32 29.16
C GLY A 563 12.91 -22.33 30.12
N SER A 564 13.54 -22.01 31.25
CA SER A 564 12.94 -21.19 32.30
C SER A 564 12.80 -19.69 31.94
N ILE A 565 13.69 -19.19 31.08
CA ILE A 565 13.85 -17.77 30.76
C ILE A 565 12.60 -17.18 30.09
N GLY A 566 11.88 -17.96 29.27
CA GLY A 566 10.70 -17.50 28.55
C GLY A 566 9.55 -17.07 29.47
N PRO A 567 9.04 -17.96 30.34
CA PRO A 567 8.01 -17.61 31.31
C PRO A 567 8.44 -16.58 32.37
N SER A 568 9.68 -16.62 32.87
CA SER A 568 10.13 -15.69 33.93
C SER A 568 10.16 -14.22 33.49
N ILE A 569 10.58 -13.94 32.24
CA ILE A 569 10.44 -12.62 31.60
C ILE A 569 8.98 -12.12 31.68
N VAL A 570 8.03 -12.99 31.33
CA VAL A 570 6.60 -12.65 31.24
C VAL A 570 5.99 -12.46 32.64
N ILE A 571 6.34 -13.32 33.61
CA ILE A 571 5.89 -13.20 35.01
C ILE A 571 6.39 -11.89 35.62
N ALA A 572 7.68 -11.58 35.49
CA ALA A 572 8.27 -10.37 36.08
C ALA A 572 7.69 -9.09 35.43
N ALA A 573 7.54 -9.05 34.10
CA ALA A 573 6.90 -7.95 33.41
C ALA A 573 5.42 -7.77 33.80
N LEU A 574 4.68 -8.87 34.01
CA LEU A 574 3.27 -8.83 34.43
C LEU A 574 3.11 -8.34 35.87
N LEU A 575 3.91 -8.85 36.81
CA LEU A 575 3.91 -8.40 38.21
C LEU A 575 4.26 -6.92 38.31
N VAL A 576 5.30 -6.45 37.60
CA VAL A 576 5.66 -5.03 37.58
C VAL A 576 4.57 -4.18 36.90
N ASN A 577 3.94 -4.64 35.82
CA ASN A 577 2.79 -3.95 35.23
C ASN A 577 1.62 -3.79 36.23
N LEU A 578 1.28 -4.86 36.97
CA LEU A 578 0.22 -4.84 37.99
C LEU A 578 0.57 -3.89 39.14
N ILE A 579 1.82 -3.87 39.61
CA ILE A 579 2.30 -2.92 40.64
C ILE A 579 2.21 -1.47 40.15
N TRP A 580 2.67 -1.18 38.93
CA TRP A 580 2.56 0.18 38.35
C TRP A 580 1.11 0.61 38.11
N TRP A 581 0.24 -0.32 37.72
CA TRP A 581 -1.19 -0.07 37.53
C TRP A 581 -1.87 0.24 38.88
N ALA A 582 -1.70 -0.61 39.90
CA ALA A 582 -2.22 -0.39 41.25
C ALA A 582 -1.69 0.91 41.88
N ALA A 583 -0.38 1.19 41.75
CA ALA A 583 0.22 2.44 42.20
C ALA A 583 -0.27 3.67 41.42
N SER A 584 -0.67 3.52 40.16
CA SER A 584 -1.29 4.61 39.38
C SER A 584 -2.70 4.92 39.87
N LEU A 585 -3.49 3.90 40.25
CA LEU A 585 -4.81 4.06 40.87
C LEU A 585 -4.68 4.72 42.25
N ALA A 586 -3.76 4.24 43.10
CA ALA A 586 -3.65 4.64 44.49
C ALA A 586 -3.48 6.16 44.70
N GLN A 587 -2.88 6.86 43.74
CA GLN A 587 -2.60 8.30 43.82
C GLN A 587 -3.89 9.15 43.96
N ARG A 588 -3.96 9.96 45.02
CA ARG A 588 -5.10 10.86 45.33
C ARG A 588 -5.40 11.89 44.23
N SER A 589 -4.47 12.15 43.30
CA SER A 589 -4.62 13.14 42.22
C SER A 589 -5.51 12.68 41.05
N PHE A 590 -6.30 11.61 41.19
CA PHE A 590 -7.20 11.12 40.14
C PHE A 590 -8.45 12.02 39.92
N LEU A 591 -8.63 13.03 40.78
CA LEU A 591 -9.74 14.00 40.74
C LEU A 591 -9.38 15.34 40.06
N ALA A 592 -8.17 15.48 39.50
CA ALA A 592 -7.72 16.72 38.85
C ALA A 592 -8.15 16.78 37.37
N PRO A 593 -8.94 17.77 36.94
CA PRO A 593 -9.42 17.87 35.56
C PRO A 593 -8.31 18.24 34.56
N GLY A 594 -8.55 17.93 33.27
CA GLY A 594 -7.70 18.33 32.15
C GLY A 594 -6.81 17.21 31.58
N THR A 595 -5.83 17.60 30.77
CA THR A 595 -5.01 16.67 29.94
C THR A 595 -4.25 15.60 30.73
N TYR A 596 -3.96 15.85 32.00
CA TYR A 596 -3.34 14.88 32.91
C TYR A 596 -4.23 13.65 33.21
N LEU A 597 -5.56 13.81 33.21
CA LEU A 597 -6.50 12.71 33.44
C LEU A 597 -6.51 11.75 32.25
N VAL A 598 -6.58 12.29 31.02
CA VAL A 598 -6.59 11.51 29.76
C VAL A 598 -5.33 10.63 29.64
N HIS A 599 -4.14 11.18 29.91
CA HIS A 599 -2.88 10.42 29.85
C HIS A 599 -2.77 9.35 30.95
N ARG A 600 -3.45 9.53 32.10
CA ARG A 600 -3.53 8.52 33.15
C ARG A 600 -4.53 7.41 32.80
N MET A 601 -5.71 7.75 32.29
CA MET A 601 -6.70 6.79 31.79
C MET A 601 -6.15 5.95 30.63
N ALA A 602 -5.46 6.57 29.66
CA ALA A 602 -4.78 5.86 28.58
C ALA A 602 -3.71 4.88 29.09
N ARG A 603 -2.99 5.23 30.17
CA ARG A 603 -2.02 4.31 30.81
C ARG A 603 -2.69 3.16 31.54
N VAL A 604 -3.81 3.42 32.24
CA VAL A 604 -4.63 2.37 32.88
C VAL A 604 -5.14 1.38 31.85
N GLY A 605 -5.70 1.86 30.73
CA GLY A 605 -6.13 1.01 29.62
C GLY A 605 -4.99 0.22 28.98
N ALA A 606 -3.83 0.84 28.77
CA ALA A 606 -2.65 0.15 28.25
C ALA A 606 -2.12 -0.93 29.22
N SER A 607 -2.06 -0.64 30.53
CA SER A 607 -1.70 -1.64 31.54
C SER A 607 -2.71 -2.79 31.62
N ALA A 608 -4.01 -2.53 31.46
CA ALA A 608 -5.02 -3.57 31.41
C ALA A 608 -4.85 -4.49 30.18
N LEU A 609 -4.63 -3.90 28.99
CA LEU A 609 -4.36 -4.66 27.76
C LEU A 609 -3.08 -5.51 27.89
N ILE A 610 -1.99 -4.93 28.41
CA ILE A 610 -0.73 -5.63 28.67
C ILE A 610 -0.95 -6.78 29.68
N ALA A 611 -1.76 -6.58 30.72
CA ALA A 611 -2.07 -7.64 31.69
C ALA A 611 -2.75 -8.84 31.03
N VAL A 612 -3.74 -8.62 30.15
CA VAL A 612 -4.41 -9.70 29.41
C VAL A 612 -3.45 -10.38 28.42
N VAL A 613 -2.66 -9.62 27.67
CA VAL A 613 -1.71 -10.19 26.67
C VAL A 613 -0.61 -11.03 27.35
N LEU A 614 -0.04 -10.57 28.46
CA LEU A 614 0.95 -11.35 29.21
C LEU A 614 0.29 -12.57 29.89
N SER A 615 -0.93 -12.44 30.42
CA SER A 615 -1.68 -13.59 30.99
C SER A 615 -2.00 -14.65 29.94
N LEU A 616 -2.40 -14.25 28.73
CA LEU A 616 -2.56 -15.14 27.57
C LEU A 616 -1.23 -15.81 27.19
N THR A 617 -0.12 -15.06 27.21
CA THR A 617 1.22 -15.59 26.92
C THR A 617 1.63 -16.65 27.95
N LEU A 618 1.32 -16.45 29.23
CA LEU A 618 1.52 -17.48 30.27
C LEU A 618 0.57 -18.68 30.05
N ARG A 619 -0.70 -18.45 29.72
CA ARG A 619 -1.68 -19.52 29.47
C ARG A 619 -1.28 -20.43 28.30
N LEU A 620 -0.80 -19.85 27.21
CA LEU A 620 -0.30 -20.60 26.05
C LEU A 620 0.96 -21.40 26.39
N ARG A 621 1.89 -20.82 27.17
CA ARG A 621 3.10 -21.51 27.65
C ARG A 621 2.81 -22.58 28.71
N SER A 622 1.70 -22.49 29.44
CA SER A 622 1.26 -23.53 30.38
C SER A 622 0.42 -24.65 29.75
N ALA A 623 0.08 -24.54 28.46
CA ALA A 623 -0.79 -25.48 27.75
C ALA A 623 -0.06 -26.41 26.76
N VAL A 624 1.28 -26.40 26.76
CA VAL A 624 2.08 -27.30 25.90
C VAL A 624 2.12 -28.69 26.52
N PRO A 625 1.68 -29.77 25.82
CA PRO A 625 1.71 -31.12 26.38
C PRO A 625 3.13 -31.63 26.64
N ASN A 626 3.30 -32.38 27.73
CA ASN A 626 4.60 -32.94 28.15
C ASN A 626 5.24 -33.86 27.08
N GLU A 627 4.42 -34.54 26.27
CA GLU A 627 4.84 -35.58 25.32
C GLU A 627 5.75 -35.05 24.18
N VAL A 628 5.64 -33.77 23.82
CA VAL A 628 6.43 -33.17 22.74
C VAL A 628 7.86 -32.83 23.22
N LEU A 629 7.98 -32.42 24.48
CA LEU A 629 9.17 -31.98 25.26
C LEU A 629 9.68 -32.93 26.36
N PRO A 630 10.06 -34.21 26.13
CA PRO A 630 10.38 -35.15 27.22
C PRO A 630 11.41 -34.67 28.25
N ASN A 631 12.40 -33.87 27.84
CA ASN A 631 13.45 -33.34 28.72
C ASN A 631 13.13 -31.96 29.34
N TYR A 632 11.94 -31.40 29.09
CA TYR A 632 11.47 -30.13 29.65
C TYR A 632 10.51 -30.40 30.81
N GLU A 633 11.07 -30.90 31.91
CA GLU A 633 10.42 -30.86 33.21
C GLU A 633 9.97 -29.43 33.55
N ARG A 634 8.95 -29.35 34.40
CA ARG A 634 8.19 -28.14 34.75
C ARG A 634 9.04 -26.87 34.72
N VAL A 635 8.72 -25.92 33.83
CA VAL A 635 9.32 -24.58 33.91
C VAL A 635 8.91 -23.92 35.23
N LEU A 636 9.88 -23.93 36.15
CA LEU A 636 9.84 -23.40 37.49
C LEU A 636 10.43 -21.99 37.49
N PHE A 637 9.74 -21.06 38.13
CA PHE A 637 10.26 -19.74 38.48
C PHE A 637 10.07 -19.56 39.98
N LEU A 638 11.13 -19.23 40.72
CA LEU A 638 11.12 -19.18 42.19
C LEU A 638 10.54 -20.45 42.84
N GLY A 639 10.90 -21.63 42.30
CA GLY A 639 10.42 -22.93 42.78
C GLY A 639 8.95 -23.26 42.51
N GLN A 640 8.22 -22.43 41.77
CA GLN A 640 6.80 -22.62 41.44
C GLN A 640 6.55 -22.73 39.94
N SER A 641 5.58 -23.56 39.54
CA SER A 641 5.32 -23.84 38.13
C SER A 641 4.71 -22.66 37.39
N THR A 642 4.92 -22.61 36.07
CA THR A 642 4.31 -21.58 35.20
C THR A 642 2.78 -21.55 35.30
N LEU A 643 2.12 -22.69 35.55
CA LEU A 643 0.66 -22.76 35.76
C LEU A 643 0.24 -22.09 37.09
N ILE A 644 0.99 -22.29 38.17
CA ILE A 644 0.72 -21.65 39.47
C ILE A 644 0.91 -20.12 39.35
N TRP A 645 1.98 -19.67 38.69
CA TRP A 645 2.19 -18.24 38.43
C TRP A 645 1.11 -17.64 37.52
N PHE A 646 0.63 -18.37 36.52
CA PHE A 646 -0.53 -17.97 35.72
C PHE A 646 -1.78 -17.77 36.60
N MET A 647 -2.14 -18.74 37.45
CA MET A 647 -3.32 -18.64 38.32
C MET A 647 -3.24 -17.44 39.27
N ILE A 648 -2.08 -17.22 39.92
CA ILE A 648 -1.84 -16.07 40.80
C ILE A 648 -1.97 -14.76 40.02
N CYS A 649 -1.32 -14.64 38.86
CA CYS A 649 -1.36 -13.40 38.07
C CYS A 649 -2.74 -13.13 37.45
N LEU A 650 -3.52 -14.17 37.12
CA LEU A 650 -4.88 -14.06 36.61
C LEU A 650 -5.82 -13.50 37.70
N LEU A 651 -5.74 -14.03 38.92
CA LEU A 651 -6.53 -13.56 40.06
C LEU A 651 -6.14 -12.13 40.49
N LEU A 652 -4.85 -11.80 40.50
CA LEU A 652 -4.38 -10.43 40.73
C LEU A 652 -4.87 -9.46 39.64
N SER A 653 -4.82 -9.87 38.37
CA SER A 653 -5.34 -9.07 37.25
C SER A 653 -6.84 -8.82 37.38
N LEU A 654 -7.62 -9.86 37.73
CA LEU A 654 -9.06 -9.76 37.96
C LEU A 654 -9.37 -8.80 39.12
N GLY A 655 -8.64 -8.91 40.23
CA GLY A 655 -8.77 -8.01 41.38
C GLY A 655 -8.49 -6.55 41.03
N VAL A 656 -7.45 -6.28 40.23
CA VAL A 656 -7.11 -4.91 39.78
C VAL A 656 -8.12 -4.38 38.72
N VAL A 657 -8.69 -5.24 37.87
CA VAL A 657 -9.81 -4.87 36.98
C VAL A 657 -11.05 -4.48 37.78
N ILE A 658 -11.46 -5.29 38.76
CA ILE A 658 -12.64 -5.02 39.61
C ILE A 658 -12.44 -3.75 40.44
N ALA A 659 -11.26 -3.57 41.04
CA ALA A 659 -10.90 -2.35 41.77
C ALA A 659 -10.86 -1.11 40.85
N SER A 660 -10.45 -1.27 39.58
CA SER A 660 -10.54 -0.20 38.58
C SER A 660 -11.99 0.15 38.26
N GLY A 661 -12.85 -0.84 38.02
CA GLY A 661 -14.28 -0.65 37.75
C GLY A 661 -14.99 0.10 38.88
N TRP A 662 -14.87 -0.37 40.13
CA TRP A 662 -15.49 0.28 41.29
C TRP A 662 -14.94 1.69 41.58
N ARG A 663 -13.65 1.95 41.29
CA ARG A 663 -13.04 3.26 41.54
C ARG A 663 -13.35 4.29 40.43
N LEU A 664 -13.48 3.85 39.18
CA LEU A 664 -13.75 4.73 38.04
C LEU A 664 -15.26 5.04 37.89
N THR A 665 -16.15 4.13 38.29
CA THR A 665 -17.61 4.38 38.38
C THR A 665 -18.02 5.31 39.54
N GLY A 666 -17.04 5.81 40.31
CA GLY A 666 -17.24 6.83 41.35
C GLY A 666 -16.84 8.25 40.93
N LEU A 667 -16.53 8.49 39.65
CA LEU A 667 -16.26 9.83 39.12
C LEU A 667 -17.58 10.54 38.79
N PRO A 668 -17.71 11.87 39.05
CA PRO A 668 -18.98 12.59 38.92
C PRO A 668 -19.49 12.70 37.46
N ASP A 669 -20.82 12.79 37.32
CA ASP A 669 -21.65 12.51 36.13
C ASP A 669 -21.39 13.31 34.84
N GLN A 670 -20.33 14.11 34.77
CA GLN A 670 -20.09 15.07 33.68
C GLN A 670 -19.80 14.43 32.30
N ASN A 671 -19.58 13.10 32.22
CA ASN A 671 -19.28 12.40 30.96
C ASN A 671 -19.88 10.98 30.88
N ALA A 672 -21.21 10.87 30.80
CA ALA A 672 -21.91 9.62 30.51
C ALA A 672 -21.32 8.75 29.37
N PRO A 673 -20.83 9.27 28.21
CA PRO A 673 -20.19 8.42 27.20
C PRO A 673 -18.88 7.78 27.67
N LEU A 674 -18.08 8.46 28.50
CA LEU A 674 -16.86 7.86 29.06
C LEU A 674 -17.17 6.78 30.09
N GLN A 675 -18.23 6.96 30.89
CA GLN A 675 -18.70 5.93 31.82
C GLN A 675 -19.13 4.65 31.09
N ASN A 676 -19.92 4.78 30.03
CA ASN A 676 -20.31 3.64 29.17
C ASN A 676 -19.09 2.89 28.60
N VAL A 677 -18.02 3.60 28.21
CA VAL A 677 -16.76 2.99 27.73
C VAL A 677 -16.02 2.29 28.88
N VAL A 678 -15.98 2.87 30.07
CA VAL A 678 -15.37 2.23 31.26
C VAL A 678 -16.11 0.95 31.62
N ASP A 679 -17.44 0.97 31.75
CA ASP A 679 -18.25 -0.19 32.11
C ASP A 679 -18.17 -1.30 31.06
N ALA A 680 -18.18 -0.95 29.77
CA ALA A 680 -17.96 -1.91 28.67
C ALA A 680 -16.54 -2.51 28.71
N SER A 681 -15.51 -1.70 28.98
CA SER A 681 -14.14 -2.18 29.07
C SER A 681 -13.92 -3.09 30.28
N ALA A 682 -14.52 -2.79 31.43
CA ALA A 682 -14.45 -3.62 32.63
C ALA A 682 -15.13 -4.98 32.41
N LEU A 683 -16.34 -4.99 31.84
CA LEU A 683 -17.06 -6.23 31.52
C LEU A 683 -16.30 -7.07 30.47
N GLY A 684 -15.74 -6.44 29.44
CA GLY A 684 -14.93 -7.11 28.42
C GLY A 684 -13.62 -7.70 28.96
N LEU A 685 -12.91 -6.97 29.82
CA LEU A 685 -11.69 -7.47 30.49
C LEU A 685 -11.99 -8.63 31.43
N ILE A 686 -13.08 -8.56 32.20
CA ILE A 686 -13.54 -9.67 33.05
C ILE A 686 -13.89 -10.89 32.19
N GLY A 687 -14.60 -10.71 31.08
CA GLY A 687 -14.89 -11.79 30.13
C GLY A 687 -13.64 -12.43 29.52
N ALA A 688 -12.62 -11.63 29.18
CA ALA A 688 -11.35 -12.12 28.68
C ALA A 688 -10.55 -12.92 29.73
N LEU A 689 -10.47 -12.41 30.98
CA LEU A 689 -9.82 -13.13 32.09
C LEU A 689 -10.58 -14.41 32.46
N TYR A 690 -11.91 -14.41 32.36
CA TYR A 690 -12.73 -15.61 32.53
C TYR A 690 -12.46 -16.64 31.42
N ALA A 691 -12.41 -16.24 30.15
CA ALA A 691 -12.06 -17.16 29.06
C ALA A 691 -10.64 -17.75 29.21
N LEU A 692 -9.68 -17.00 29.75
CA LEU A 692 -8.34 -17.51 30.06
C LEU A 692 -8.32 -18.56 31.18
N SER A 693 -9.31 -18.56 32.09
CA SER A 693 -9.41 -19.53 33.19
C SER A 693 -9.83 -20.93 32.77
N PHE A 694 -10.14 -21.15 31.49
CA PHE A 694 -10.62 -22.42 30.94
C PHE A 694 -9.49 -23.45 30.75
N GLY A 695 -9.72 -24.67 31.23
CA GLY A 695 -8.84 -25.83 31.12
C GLY A 695 -9.36 -27.00 31.96
N GLU A 696 -9.16 -28.23 31.50
CA GLU A 696 -9.72 -29.41 32.19
C GLU A 696 -8.94 -29.75 33.47
N ASP A 697 -7.62 -29.65 33.47
CA ASP A 697 -6.75 -30.02 34.61
C ASP A 697 -6.96 -29.14 35.86
N PHE A 698 -7.68 -28.03 35.73
CA PHE A 698 -7.90 -27.05 36.79
C PHE A 698 -9.28 -26.35 36.67
N TRP A 699 -10.31 -27.07 36.23
CA TRP A 699 -11.70 -26.58 36.06
C TRP A 699 -12.25 -25.74 37.24
N VAL A 700 -11.78 -26.00 38.47
CA VAL A 700 -12.07 -25.23 39.69
C VAL A 700 -11.75 -23.74 39.52
N LEU A 701 -10.65 -23.38 38.83
CA LEU A 701 -10.28 -21.99 38.55
C LEU A 701 -11.36 -21.28 37.73
N ALA A 702 -11.95 -21.95 36.74
CA ALA A 702 -13.03 -21.39 35.94
C ALA A 702 -14.27 -21.13 36.80
N ILE A 703 -14.60 -22.01 37.75
CA ILE A 703 -15.69 -21.76 38.70
C ILE A 703 -15.35 -20.60 39.65
N VAL A 704 -14.13 -20.52 40.20
CA VAL A 704 -13.72 -19.43 41.10
C VAL A 704 -13.73 -18.07 40.39
N VAL A 705 -13.10 -17.96 39.22
CA VAL A 705 -13.10 -16.73 38.40
C VAL A 705 -14.51 -16.40 37.94
N GLY A 706 -15.32 -17.41 37.57
CA GLY A 706 -16.73 -17.25 37.19
C GLY A 706 -17.61 -16.72 38.32
N LEU A 707 -17.45 -17.21 39.55
CA LEU A 707 -18.18 -16.74 40.73
C LEU A 707 -17.81 -15.30 41.11
N ILE A 708 -16.51 -14.95 41.08
CA ILE A 708 -16.06 -13.58 41.32
C ILE A 708 -16.61 -12.62 40.24
N SER A 709 -16.57 -13.05 38.97
CA SER A 709 -17.12 -12.30 37.84
C SER A 709 -18.63 -12.12 37.94
N LEU A 710 -19.36 -13.18 38.30
CA LEU A 710 -20.80 -13.14 38.51
C LEU A 710 -21.18 -12.24 39.69
N GLY A 711 -20.39 -12.24 40.76
CA GLY A 711 -20.56 -11.32 41.89
C GLY A 711 -20.47 -9.84 41.47
N TYR A 712 -19.47 -9.50 40.65
CA TYR A 712 -19.33 -8.16 40.07
C TYR A 712 -20.52 -7.79 39.15
N VAL A 713 -20.92 -8.69 38.25
CA VAL A 713 -22.05 -8.48 37.33
C VAL A 713 -23.39 -8.34 38.08
N LEU A 714 -23.63 -9.14 39.12
CA LEU A 714 -24.84 -9.03 39.96
C LEU A 714 -24.85 -7.77 40.81
N PHE A 715 -23.70 -7.30 41.29
CA PHE A 715 -23.57 -6.01 41.98
C PHE A 715 -23.93 -4.85 41.04
N ASN A 716 -23.37 -4.85 39.83
CA ASN A 716 -23.69 -3.85 38.81
C ASN A 716 -25.16 -3.92 38.35
N LEU A 717 -25.74 -5.12 38.22
CA LEU A 717 -27.15 -5.33 37.89
C LEU A 717 -28.10 -4.71 38.92
N ARG A 718 -27.74 -4.78 40.22
CA ARG A 718 -28.50 -4.16 41.32
C ARG A 718 -28.33 -2.63 41.38
N ARG A 719 -27.14 -2.12 41.06
CA ARG A 719 -26.79 -0.69 41.17
C ARG A 719 -27.16 0.14 39.94
N SER A 720 -27.11 -0.45 38.74
CA SER A 720 -27.41 0.26 37.50
C SER A 720 -28.87 0.74 37.48
N MET A 721 -29.10 1.94 36.94
CA MET A 721 -30.46 2.44 36.71
C MET A 721 -30.91 2.28 35.24
N ASP A 722 -29.98 2.37 34.28
CA ASP A 722 -30.25 2.20 32.86
C ASP A 722 -30.73 0.77 32.52
N GLN A 723 -31.85 0.69 31.81
CA GLN A 723 -32.43 -0.55 31.30
C GLN A 723 -31.49 -1.29 30.34
N ARG A 724 -30.67 -0.58 29.54
CA ARG A 724 -29.69 -1.21 28.63
C ARG A 724 -28.63 -1.97 29.43
N TRP A 725 -28.03 -1.33 30.43
CA TRP A 725 -27.04 -1.97 31.30
C TRP A 725 -27.64 -3.07 32.17
N LYS A 726 -28.91 -2.98 32.58
CA LYS A 726 -29.61 -4.10 33.22
C LYS A 726 -29.72 -5.32 32.29
N ILE A 727 -30.07 -5.12 31.02
CA ILE A 727 -30.13 -6.20 30.02
C ILE A 727 -28.74 -6.81 29.78
N ILE A 728 -27.70 -5.97 29.61
CA ILE A 728 -26.32 -6.42 29.37
C ILE A 728 -25.79 -7.25 30.56
N ASN A 729 -25.95 -6.77 31.79
CA ASN A 729 -25.52 -7.51 32.98
C ASN A 729 -26.35 -8.79 33.19
N ALA A 730 -27.66 -8.79 32.91
CA ALA A 730 -28.47 -10.01 32.99
C ALA A 730 -28.08 -11.05 31.94
N ALA A 731 -27.74 -10.63 30.72
CA ALA A 731 -27.21 -11.51 29.68
C ALA A 731 -25.84 -12.08 30.05
N ALA A 732 -24.92 -11.23 30.54
CA ALA A 732 -23.61 -11.66 31.02
C ALA A 732 -23.72 -12.66 32.19
N ALA A 733 -24.66 -12.45 33.12
CA ALA A 733 -24.93 -13.38 34.22
C ALA A 733 -25.44 -14.75 33.72
N GLN A 734 -26.34 -14.78 32.73
CA GLN A 734 -26.79 -16.03 32.11
C GLN A 734 -25.66 -16.76 31.38
N VAL A 735 -24.79 -16.04 30.67
CA VAL A 735 -23.62 -16.62 29.99
C VAL A 735 -22.67 -17.23 31.02
N LEU A 736 -22.23 -16.44 32.03
CA LEU A 736 -21.35 -16.90 33.11
C LEU A 736 -21.92 -18.12 33.85
N PHE A 737 -23.23 -18.14 34.12
CA PHE A 737 -23.89 -19.27 34.75
C PHE A 737 -23.86 -20.53 33.86
N SER A 738 -24.30 -20.43 32.61
CA SER A 738 -24.32 -21.56 31.67
C SER A 738 -22.91 -22.09 31.36
N SER A 739 -21.88 -21.24 31.30
CA SER A 739 -20.49 -21.70 31.16
C SER A 739 -19.91 -22.28 32.45
N MET A 740 -20.32 -21.82 33.64
CA MET A 740 -19.98 -22.52 34.89
C MET A 740 -20.66 -23.90 34.99
N VAL A 741 -21.87 -24.08 34.46
CA VAL A 741 -22.53 -25.40 34.38
C VAL A 741 -21.72 -26.39 33.52
N TRP A 742 -21.07 -25.93 32.44
CA TRP A 742 -20.15 -26.78 31.66
C TRP A 742 -18.96 -27.28 32.51
N TRP A 743 -18.27 -26.39 33.22
CA TRP A 743 -17.13 -26.77 34.08
C TRP A 743 -17.55 -27.57 35.31
N PHE A 744 -18.77 -27.37 35.82
CA PHE A 744 -19.35 -28.19 36.88
C PHE A 744 -19.72 -29.60 36.39
N ALA A 745 -20.21 -29.74 35.15
CA ALA A 745 -20.46 -31.05 34.56
C ALA A 745 -19.16 -31.87 34.37
N THR A 746 -18.01 -31.21 34.13
CA THR A 746 -16.69 -31.86 34.16
C THR A 746 -16.38 -32.48 35.54
N SER A 747 -16.78 -31.83 36.64
CA SER A 747 -16.58 -32.35 38.01
C SER A 747 -17.50 -33.50 38.41
N LEU A 748 -18.49 -33.83 37.56
CA LEU A 748 -19.42 -34.93 37.73
C LEU A 748 -19.14 -36.08 36.74
N GLU A 749 -17.94 -36.11 36.15
CA GLU A 749 -17.47 -37.14 35.20
C GLU A 749 -18.37 -37.37 33.97
N PHE A 750 -19.25 -36.42 33.64
CA PHE A 750 -20.05 -36.50 32.41
C PHE A 750 -19.15 -36.51 31.17
N ASP A 751 -19.52 -37.35 30.20
CA ASP A 751 -18.93 -37.31 28.87
C ASP A 751 -19.23 -35.98 28.17
N ILE A 752 -18.46 -35.66 27.13
CA ILE A 752 -18.56 -34.36 26.45
C ILE A 752 -19.94 -34.13 25.80
N HIS A 753 -20.65 -35.21 25.46
CA HIS A 753 -22.03 -35.20 24.96
C HIS A 753 -23.04 -34.82 26.07
N GLY A 754 -22.88 -35.40 27.27
CA GLY A 754 -23.62 -35.04 28.48
C GLY A 754 -23.37 -33.61 28.95
N ARG A 755 -22.11 -33.14 28.91
CA ARG A 755 -21.77 -31.73 29.21
C ARG A 755 -22.47 -30.76 28.26
N PHE A 756 -22.52 -31.05 26.97
CA PHE A 756 -23.26 -30.23 26.00
C PHE A 756 -24.78 -30.32 26.19
N SER A 757 -25.31 -31.51 26.52
CA SER A 757 -26.72 -31.69 26.85
C SER A 757 -27.14 -30.88 28.09
N LEU A 758 -26.32 -30.84 29.15
CA LEU A 758 -26.56 -30.00 30.33
C LEU A 758 -26.46 -28.50 30.00
N LEU A 759 -25.54 -28.09 29.12
CA LEU A 759 -25.46 -26.72 28.61
C LEU A 759 -26.76 -26.32 27.87
N LEU A 760 -27.26 -27.18 26.96
CA LEU A 760 -28.54 -26.98 26.26
C LEU A 760 -29.71 -26.85 27.24
N VAL A 761 -29.79 -27.71 28.26
CA VAL A 761 -30.81 -27.67 29.32
C VAL A 761 -30.75 -26.34 30.09
N SER A 762 -29.56 -25.85 30.41
CA SER A 762 -29.35 -24.58 31.14
C SER A 762 -29.85 -23.33 30.37
N LEU A 763 -29.97 -23.43 29.05
CA LEU A 763 -30.46 -22.37 28.16
C LEU A 763 -31.94 -22.55 27.80
N GLY A 764 -32.32 -23.79 27.45
CA GLY A 764 -33.64 -24.15 26.96
C GLY A 764 -34.73 -24.07 28.02
N ILE A 765 -34.52 -24.66 29.21
CA ILE A 765 -35.55 -24.67 30.26
C ILE A 765 -35.86 -23.27 30.77
N PRO A 766 -34.89 -22.40 31.14
CA PRO A 766 -35.21 -21.05 31.59
C PRO A 766 -35.94 -20.21 30.53
N GLN A 767 -35.62 -20.39 29.24
CA GLN A 767 -36.35 -19.67 28.19
C GLN A 767 -37.76 -20.22 27.96
N LEU A 768 -37.96 -21.55 27.97
CA LEU A 768 -39.29 -22.15 27.88
C LEU A 768 -40.18 -21.73 29.06
N VAL A 769 -39.64 -21.66 30.28
CA VAL A 769 -40.35 -21.12 31.45
C VAL A 769 -40.72 -19.65 31.26
N ARG A 770 -39.78 -18.79 30.81
CA ARG A 770 -40.07 -17.38 30.51
C ARG A 770 -41.17 -17.21 29.44
N LEU A 771 -41.17 -18.02 28.39
CA LEU A 771 -42.21 -18.02 27.35
C LEU A 771 -43.54 -18.57 27.87
N ALA A 772 -43.55 -19.66 28.65
CA ALA A 772 -44.75 -20.25 29.23
C ALA A 772 -45.46 -19.31 30.22
N ILE A 773 -44.70 -18.55 31.02
CA ILE A 773 -45.24 -17.49 31.87
C ILE A 773 -45.88 -16.39 31.01
N SER A 774 -45.24 -15.96 29.92
CA SER A 774 -45.82 -14.99 28.98
C SER A 774 -47.16 -15.49 28.41
N ILE A 775 -47.20 -16.74 27.92
CA ILE A 775 -48.41 -17.38 27.38
C ILE A 775 -49.53 -17.43 28.43
N ARG A 776 -49.23 -17.89 29.65
CA ARG A 776 -50.22 -17.94 30.75
C ARG A 776 -50.73 -16.55 31.16
N SER A 777 -49.88 -15.52 31.08
CA SER A 777 -50.25 -14.15 31.45
C SER A 777 -51.10 -13.42 30.41
N ALA A 778 -51.25 -13.97 29.20
CA ALA A 778 -51.85 -13.35 28.02
C ALA A 778 -51.24 -11.99 27.57
N LYS A 779 -50.15 -11.53 28.20
CA LYS A 779 -49.47 -10.27 27.87
C LYS A 779 -48.55 -10.44 26.66
N ALA A 780 -48.51 -9.40 25.82
CA ALA A 780 -47.61 -9.33 24.68
C ALA A 780 -46.15 -9.53 25.10
N LEU A 781 -45.39 -10.29 24.30
CA LEU A 781 -44.01 -10.65 24.60
C LEU A 781 -43.12 -9.39 24.67
N ARG A 782 -42.44 -9.19 25.79
CA ARG A 782 -41.50 -8.06 25.97
C ARG A 782 -40.38 -8.12 24.94
N LYS A 783 -39.91 -6.97 24.45
CA LYS A 783 -38.89 -6.87 23.38
C LYS A 783 -37.61 -7.65 23.73
N GLU A 784 -37.20 -7.60 24.99
CA GLU A 784 -36.03 -8.31 25.52
C GLU A 784 -36.20 -9.84 25.43
N LEU A 785 -37.39 -10.35 25.81
CA LEU A 785 -37.71 -11.78 25.73
C LEU A 785 -37.82 -12.27 24.29
N ARG A 786 -38.34 -11.42 23.38
CA ARG A 786 -38.38 -11.68 21.93
C ARG A 786 -36.97 -11.79 21.35
N PHE A 787 -36.05 -10.87 21.68
CA PHE A 787 -34.65 -10.96 21.25
C PHE A 787 -33.97 -12.23 21.75
N ILE A 788 -34.15 -12.61 23.02
CA ILE A 788 -33.59 -13.87 23.56
C ILE A 788 -34.19 -15.10 22.87
N ALA A 789 -35.50 -15.10 22.56
CA ALA A 789 -36.15 -16.20 21.85
C ALA A 789 -35.61 -16.37 20.41
N ILE A 790 -35.50 -15.28 19.65
CA ILE A 790 -34.93 -15.29 18.29
C ILE A 790 -33.46 -15.69 18.33
N GLY A 791 -32.69 -15.15 19.28
CA GLY A 791 -31.27 -15.48 19.48
C GLY A 791 -31.04 -16.96 19.78
N LEU A 792 -31.87 -17.60 20.59
CA LEU A 792 -31.79 -19.04 20.87
C LEU A 792 -32.28 -19.90 19.70
N LEU A 793 -33.25 -19.43 18.90
CA LEU A 793 -33.68 -20.14 17.69
C LEU A 793 -32.61 -20.19 16.61
N GLY A 794 -31.77 -19.15 16.46
CA GLY A 794 -30.56 -19.22 15.64
C GLY A 794 -29.40 -19.95 16.33
N GLY A 795 -29.23 -19.70 17.63
CA GLY A 795 -28.07 -20.17 18.41
C GLY A 795 -28.04 -21.66 18.69
N ILE A 796 -29.18 -22.31 18.98
CA ILE A 796 -29.20 -23.75 19.31
C ILE A 796 -28.79 -24.62 18.10
N PRO A 797 -29.35 -24.44 16.89
CA PRO A 797 -28.87 -25.16 15.71
C PRO A 797 -27.39 -24.91 15.41
N LEU A 798 -26.95 -23.64 15.46
CA LEU A 798 -25.57 -23.27 15.16
C LEU A 798 -24.57 -23.87 16.18
N ALA A 799 -24.90 -23.83 17.46
CA ALA A 799 -24.10 -24.46 18.51
C ALA A 799 -24.06 -26.00 18.36
N THR A 800 -25.18 -26.63 17.99
CA THR A 800 -25.26 -28.09 17.80
C THR A 800 -24.46 -28.55 16.57
N LEU A 801 -24.46 -27.76 15.50
CA LEU A 801 -23.60 -28.00 14.33
C LEU A 801 -22.12 -27.84 14.68
N ALA A 802 -21.74 -26.75 15.38
CA ALA A 802 -20.36 -26.52 15.80
C ALA A 802 -19.86 -27.64 16.74
N TYR A 803 -20.69 -28.06 17.71
CA TYR A 803 -20.44 -29.21 18.57
C TYR A 803 -20.17 -30.47 17.75
N GLY A 804 -21.06 -30.86 16.83
CA GLY A 804 -20.91 -32.09 16.07
C GLY A 804 -19.72 -32.10 15.10
N GLN A 805 -19.29 -30.95 14.60
CA GLN A 805 -18.10 -30.81 13.75
C GLN A 805 -16.78 -30.89 14.53
N ILE A 806 -16.76 -30.52 15.82
CA ILE A 806 -15.55 -30.51 16.66
C ILE A 806 -15.43 -31.81 17.49
N ILE A 807 -16.56 -32.38 17.92
CA ILE A 807 -16.65 -33.42 18.96
C ILE A 807 -17.28 -34.72 18.43
N GLY A 808 -18.01 -34.67 17.32
CA GLY A 808 -18.86 -35.75 16.84
C GLY A 808 -20.31 -35.66 17.37
N PHE A 809 -21.25 -36.17 16.58
CA PHE A 809 -22.69 -36.09 16.87
C PHE A 809 -23.21 -37.30 17.66
N ASP A 810 -23.44 -37.16 18.96
CA ASP A 810 -24.30 -38.11 19.73
C ASP A 810 -25.78 -37.97 19.34
N ARG A 811 -26.42 -39.10 19.05
CA ARG A 811 -27.84 -39.20 18.70
C ARG A 811 -28.76 -38.58 19.76
N GLY A 812 -28.51 -38.84 21.04
CA GLY A 812 -29.36 -38.34 22.13
C GLY A 812 -29.30 -36.82 22.29
N THR A 813 -28.09 -36.26 22.22
CA THR A 813 -27.82 -34.83 22.27
C THR A 813 -28.45 -34.08 21.09
N VAL A 814 -28.37 -34.61 19.86
CA VAL A 814 -28.98 -33.97 18.69
C VAL A 814 -30.51 -34.09 18.71
N LEU A 815 -31.07 -35.19 19.21
CA LEU A 815 -32.53 -35.30 19.46
C LEU A 815 -33.00 -34.28 20.52
N LEU A 816 -32.24 -34.09 21.60
CA LEU A 816 -32.54 -33.09 22.62
C LEU A 816 -32.48 -31.66 22.06
N ALA A 817 -31.46 -31.36 21.25
CA ALA A 817 -31.31 -30.06 20.59
C ALA A 817 -32.45 -29.76 19.60
N THR A 818 -32.81 -30.73 18.75
CA THR A 818 -33.89 -30.56 17.76
C THR A 818 -35.26 -30.49 18.42
N LEU A 819 -35.48 -31.20 19.52
CA LEU A 819 -36.67 -31.06 20.37
C LEU A 819 -36.76 -29.65 20.98
N PHE A 820 -35.68 -29.14 21.62
CA PHE A 820 -35.68 -27.78 22.16
C PHE A 820 -35.92 -26.72 21.09
N PHE A 821 -35.29 -26.86 19.91
CA PHE A 821 -35.49 -25.95 18.77
C PHE A 821 -36.95 -25.93 18.29
N GLY A 822 -37.59 -27.10 18.12
CA GLY A 822 -39.00 -27.21 17.75
C GLY A 822 -39.95 -26.64 18.82
N LEU A 823 -39.73 -26.99 20.09
CA LEU A 823 -40.54 -26.51 21.22
C LEU A 823 -40.40 -25.00 21.43
N LEU A 824 -39.20 -24.44 21.32
CA LEU A 824 -38.98 -22.98 21.41
C LEU A 824 -39.66 -22.25 20.25
N GLY A 825 -39.63 -22.80 19.04
CA GLY A 825 -40.33 -22.23 17.87
C GLY A 825 -41.84 -22.21 18.06
N LEU A 826 -42.42 -23.32 18.50
CA LEU A 826 -43.85 -23.43 18.79
C LEU A 826 -44.27 -22.54 19.98
N ALA A 827 -43.45 -22.46 21.04
CA ALA A 827 -43.69 -21.59 22.19
C ALA A 827 -43.60 -20.10 21.81
N ALA A 828 -42.61 -19.70 21.01
CA ALA A 828 -42.49 -18.34 20.49
C ALA A 828 -43.67 -17.98 19.58
N PHE A 829 -44.06 -18.88 18.66
CA PHE A 829 -45.26 -18.73 17.83
C PHE A 829 -46.53 -18.53 18.67
N LYS A 830 -46.69 -19.25 19.78
CA LYS A 830 -47.86 -19.12 20.68
C LYS A 830 -47.80 -17.86 21.54
N ALA A 831 -46.62 -17.48 22.06
CA ALA A 831 -46.41 -16.35 22.94
C ALA A 831 -46.49 -14.98 22.22
N ASP A 832 -45.96 -14.89 21.00
CA ASP A 832 -45.78 -13.62 20.31
C ASP A 832 -47.04 -13.22 19.50
N SER A 833 -48.07 -12.79 20.22
CA SER A 833 -49.32 -12.28 19.66
C SER A 833 -49.19 -10.90 18.99
N ALA A 834 -48.06 -10.21 19.20
CA ALA A 834 -47.81 -8.83 18.77
C ALA A 834 -46.90 -8.72 17.52
N LEU A 835 -46.98 -9.71 16.63
CA LEU A 835 -46.36 -9.71 15.30
C LEU A 835 -47.42 -10.02 14.23
N ASP A 836 -47.24 -9.44 13.05
CA ASP A 836 -48.13 -9.62 11.90
C ASP A 836 -48.29 -11.08 11.47
N LYS A 837 -49.43 -11.36 10.83
CA LYS A 837 -49.82 -12.68 10.33
C LYS A 837 -48.79 -13.32 9.38
N ILE A 838 -47.89 -12.54 8.78
CA ILE A 838 -46.79 -13.00 7.92
C ILE A 838 -45.53 -13.22 8.76
N SER A 839 -45.02 -12.18 9.43
CA SER A 839 -43.78 -12.22 10.23
C SER A 839 -43.81 -13.28 11.35
N ARG A 840 -44.99 -13.58 11.89
CA ARG A 840 -45.16 -14.65 12.90
C ARG A 840 -44.96 -16.06 12.33
N GLN A 841 -45.04 -16.27 11.02
CA GLN A 841 -44.89 -17.59 10.38
C GLN A 841 -43.45 -18.13 10.40
N PHE A 842 -42.43 -17.25 10.48
CA PHE A 842 -41.04 -17.69 10.51
C PHE A 842 -40.73 -18.56 11.75
N TYR A 843 -41.45 -18.37 12.87
CA TYR A 843 -41.37 -19.27 14.03
C TYR A 843 -41.84 -20.71 13.74
N LEU A 844 -42.63 -20.95 12.68
CA LEU A 844 -43.08 -22.29 12.27
C LEU A 844 -42.04 -23.04 11.41
N ILE A 845 -41.01 -22.37 10.90
CA ILE A 845 -39.90 -23.04 10.20
C ILE A 845 -39.19 -23.99 11.16
N ALA A 846 -38.91 -23.54 12.39
CA ALA A 846 -38.22 -24.34 13.42
C ALA A 846 -38.90 -25.68 13.73
N PRO A 847 -40.21 -25.76 14.06
CA PRO A 847 -40.88 -27.05 14.22
C PRO A 847 -40.99 -27.86 12.91
N SER A 848 -41.11 -27.23 11.73
CA SER A 848 -41.13 -27.99 10.46
C SER A 848 -39.79 -28.70 10.15
N LEU A 849 -38.67 -28.02 10.41
CA LEU A 849 -37.32 -28.60 10.31
C LEU A 849 -37.04 -29.59 11.44
N SER A 850 -37.51 -29.30 12.67
CA SER A 850 -37.42 -30.22 13.82
C SER A 850 -38.10 -31.56 13.52
N LEU A 851 -39.31 -31.55 12.94
CA LEU A 851 -40.01 -32.79 12.55
C LEU A 851 -39.23 -33.60 11.52
N VAL A 852 -38.71 -32.97 10.45
CA VAL A 852 -37.87 -33.65 9.46
C VAL A 852 -36.61 -34.25 10.12
N LEU A 853 -35.92 -33.49 10.96
CA LEU A 853 -34.72 -33.97 11.65
C LEU A 853 -35.02 -35.12 12.62
N ILE A 854 -36.13 -35.07 13.37
CA ILE A 854 -36.59 -36.15 14.25
C ILE A 854 -36.94 -37.42 13.45
N SER A 855 -37.40 -37.30 12.20
CA SER A 855 -37.56 -38.46 11.29
C SER A 855 -36.22 -39.03 10.79
N CYS A 856 -35.18 -38.20 10.68
CA CYS A 856 -33.88 -38.58 10.12
C CYS A 856 -32.89 -39.15 11.16
N ILE A 857 -32.69 -38.44 12.27
CA ILE A 857 -31.65 -38.74 13.28
C ILE A 857 -31.72 -40.20 13.83
N PRO A 858 -32.90 -40.79 14.06
CA PRO A 858 -33.00 -42.19 14.51
C PRO A 858 -32.59 -43.23 13.46
N ALA A 859 -32.45 -42.85 12.18
CA ALA A 859 -32.02 -43.73 11.09
C ALA A 859 -30.63 -43.37 10.51
N THR A 860 -30.05 -42.23 10.89
CA THR A 860 -28.65 -41.93 10.56
C THR A 860 -27.68 -42.81 11.36
N SER A 861 -26.67 -43.34 10.66
CA SER A 861 -25.56 -44.12 11.20
C SER A 861 -24.55 -43.25 11.95
N LEU A 862 -24.98 -42.74 13.11
CA LEU A 862 -24.12 -42.07 14.09
C LEU A 862 -23.33 -43.13 14.89
N TRP A 863 -22.15 -42.74 15.40
CA TRP A 863 -21.25 -43.62 16.15
C TRP A 863 -21.96 -44.26 17.36
N ALA A 864 -21.94 -45.59 17.45
CA ALA A 864 -22.76 -46.34 18.40
C ALA A 864 -22.14 -46.49 19.80
N GLU A 865 -20.87 -46.10 19.96
CA GLU A 865 -20.07 -46.35 21.17
C GLU A 865 -20.17 -45.24 22.23
N SER A 866 -20.60 -44.04 21.84
CA SER A 866 -20.72 -42.90 22.76
C SER A 866 -22.16 -42.50 23.05
N GLY A 867 -22.36 -41.78 24.16
CA GLY A 867 -23.67 -41.23 24.53
C GLY A 867 -24.72 -42.26 25.00
N TRP A 868 -25.95 -41.73 25.06
CA TRP A 868 -27.08 -42.30 25.80
C TRP A 868 -28.23 -42.88 24.95
N ILE A 869 -28.23 -42.69 23.62
CA ILE A 869 -29.19 -43.31 22.69
C ILE A 869 -28.46 -44.05 21.56
N ARG A 870 -27.98 -45.25 21.88
CA ARG A 870 -26.99 -45.99 21.06
C ARG A 870 -27.57 -46.67 19.82
N SER A 871 -28.80 -47.21 19.89
CA SER A 871 -29.46 -47.87 18.75
C SER A 871 -30.16 -46.88 17.80
N SER A 872 -30.18 -47.23 16.52
CA SER A 872 -31.12 -46.66 15.54
C SER A 872 -32.53 -47.24 15.76
N TRP A 873 -33.58 -46.45 15.47
CA TRP A 873 -34.97 -46.87 15.69
C TRP A 873 -35.67 -47.38 14.41
N TRP A 874 -35.17 -47.01 13.23
CA TRP A 874 -35.63 -47.50 11.93
C TRP A 874 -34.52 -47.35 10.87
N SER A 875 -34.72 -47.92 9.67
CA SER A 875 -33.74 -47.83 8.57
C SER A 875 -33.87 -46.52 7.78
N ALA A 876 -32.84 -46.20 6.97
CA ALA A 876 -32.86 -45.05 6.08
C ALA A 876 -33.99 -45.14 5.02
N GLU A 877 -34.39 -46.34 4.60
CA GLU A 877 -35.52 -46.57 3.71
C GLU A 877 -36.85 -46.20 4.38
N VAL A 878 -37.06 -46.64 5.63
CA VAL A 878 -38.24 -46.28 6.43
C VAL A 878 -38.29 -44.77 6.70
N ALA A 879 -37.13 -44.15 7.01
CA ALA A 879 -37.06 -42.70 7.16
C ALA A 879 -37.42 -41.96 5.85
N CYS A 880 -36.95 -42.43 4.71
CA CYS A 880 -37.29 -41.83 3.41
C CYS A 880 -38.76 -42.05 3.02
N ALA A 881 -39.34 -43.20 3.36
CA ALA A 881 -40.78 -43.42 3.23
C ALA A 881 -41.58 -42.45 4.10
N ILE A 882 -41.18 -42.22 5.36
CA ILE A 882 -41.79 -41.22 6.25
C ILE A 882 -41.69 -39.81 5.65
N LEU A 883 -40.51 -39.40 5.14
CA LEU A 883 -40.32 -38.08 4.51
C LEU A 883 -41.17 -37.90 3.24
N LEU A 884 -41.25 -38.92 2.38
CA LEU A 884 -42.08 -38.88 1.17
C LEU A 884 -43.58 -38.84 1.51
N VAL A 885 -44.02 -39.58 2.53
CA VAL A 885 -45.38 -39.48 3.08
C VAL A 885 -45.64 -38.09 3.67
N MET A 886 -44.71 -37.50 4.41
CA MET A 886 -44.82 -36.13 4.93
C MET A 886 -45.00 -35.11 3.80
N SER A 887 -44.18 -35.19 2.75
CA SER A 887 -44.30 -34.32 1.58
C SER A 887 -45.63 -34.52 0.84
N LEU A 888 -46.04 -35.77 0.61
CA LEU A 888 -47.32 -36.09 -0.05
C LEU A 888 -48.52 -35.59 0.76
N VAL A 889 -48.51 -35.78 2.08
CA VAL A 889 -49.52 -35.23 2.99
C VAL A 889 -49.51 -33.71 2.94
N ALA A 890 -48.35 -33.06 2.88
CA ALA A 890 -48.26 -31.61 2.74
C ALA A 890 -48.80 -31.10 1.39
N VAL A 891 -48.61 -31.83 0.28
CA VAL A 891 -49.21 -31.53 -1.04
C VAL A 891 -50.74 -31.68 -1.00
N ILE A 892 -51.26 -32.72 -0.34
CA ILE A 892 -52.70 -32.88 -0.11
C ILE A 892 -53.25 -31.75 0.80
N SER A 893 -52.49 -31.34 1.80
CA SER A 893 -52.82 -30.22 2.70
C SER A 893 -52.80 -28.86 2.00
N GLU A 894 -51.90 -28.62 1.05
CA GLU A 894 -51.86 -27.43 0.21
C GLU A 894 -53.18 -27.22 -0.53
N TRP A 895 -53.76 -28.28 -1.11
CA TRP A 895 -55.07 -28.19 -1.76
C TRP A 895 -56.17 -27.74 -0.79
N ARG A 896 -56.12 -28.17 0.49
CA ARG A 896 -57.06 -27.76 1.54
C ARG A 896 -56.78 -26.37 2.10
N LEU A 897 -55.51 -25.96 2.19
CA LEU A 897 -55.05 -24.74 2.86
C LEU A 897 -54.74 -23.57 1.93
N ARG A 898 -54.88 -23.74 0.60
CA ARG A 898 -54.61 -22.72 -0.43
C ARG A 898 -55.16 -21.33 -0.11
N GLY A 899 -56.38 -21.25 0.44
CA GLY A 899 -57.04 -19.99 0.80
C GLY A 899 -56.60 -19.34 2.13
N ASN A 900 -55.79 -20.01 2.96
CA ASN A 900 -55.45 -19.52 4.31
C ASN A 900 -54.03 -18.91 4.34
N PRO A 901 -53.88 -17.57 4.44
CA PRO A 901 -52.58 -16.92 4.41
C PRO A 901 -51.75 -17.13 5.68
N LYS A 902 -52.28 -17.72 6.75
CA LYS A 902 -51.56 -17.94 8.02
C LYS A 902 -50.48 -19.03 7.97
N TYR A 903 -50.47 -19.85 6.92
CA TYR A 903 -49.64 -21.06 6.84
C TYR A 903 -48.91 -21.24 5.50
N SER A 904 -49.00 -20.28 4.56
CA SER A 904 -48.49 -20.46 3.19
C SER A 904 -47.00 -20.79 3.12
N ILE A 905 -46.17 -20.11 3.92
CA ILE A 905 -44.72 -20.38 3.98
C ILE A 905 -44.47 -21.76 4.60
N ALA A 906 -45.17 -22.09 5.69
CA ALA A 906 -45.00 -23.34 6.43
C ALA A 906 -45.46 -24.58 5.64
N VAL A 907 -46.50 -24.46 4.80
CA VAL A 907 -46.91 -25.54 3.88
C VAL A 907 -45.89 -25.68 2.75
N GLY A 908 -45.37 -24.57 2.21
CA GLY A 908 -44.28 -24.61 1.22
C GLY A 908 -43.03 -25.33 1.73
N THR A 909 -42.56 -25.02 2.95
CA THR A 909 -41.42 -25.72 3.55
C THR A 909 -41.74 -27.18 3.89
N ALA A 910 -42.96 -27.50 4.35
CA ALA A 910 -43.38 -28.86 4.64
C ALA A 910 -43.52 -29.76 3.40
N ILE A 911 -43.74 -29.19 2.21
CA ILE A 911 -43.67 -29.92 0.94
C ILE A 911 -42.21 -30.12 0.53
N PHE A 912 -41.44 -29.04 0.46
CA PHE A 912 -40.12 -29.10 -0.16
C PHE A 912 -39.07 -29.82 0.69
N LEU A 913 -38.98 -29.48 1.97
CA LEU A 913 -37.91 -29.94 2.84
C LEU A 913 -37.84 -31.48 2.95
N PRO A 914 -38.95 -32.22 3.17
CA PRO A 914 -38.89 -33.68 3.25
C PRO A 914 -38.53 -34.31 1.90
N ALA A 915 -39.08 -33.81 0.78
CA ALA A 915 -38.80 -34.33 -0.55
C ALA A 915 -37.32 -34.15 -0.93
N THR A 916 -36.74 -32.96 -0.69
CA THR A 916 -35.32 -32.72 -0.98
C THR A 916 -34.39 -33.53 -0.09
N VAL A 917 -34.72 -33.71 1.20
CA VAL A 917 -33.91 -34.52 2.12
C VAL A 917 -33.97 -36.00 1.74
N ALA A 918 -35.15 -36.54 1.40
CA ALA A 918 -35.28 -37.90 0.89
C ALA A 918 -34.52 -38.11 -0.43
N ALA A 919 -34.53 -37.11 -1.33
CA ALA A 919 -33.83 -37.18 -2.61
C ALA A 919 -32.30 -37.20 -2.47
N ILE A 920 -31.76 -36.49 -1.48
CA ILE A 920 -30.32 -36.49 -1.15
C ILE A 920 -29.92 -37.78 -0.45
N TRP A 921 -30.74 -38.27 0.50
CA TRP A 921 -30.39 -39.43 1.32
C TRP A 921 -30.48 -40.77 0.57
N GLN A 922 -31.24 -40.82 -0.53
CA GLN A 922 -31.39 -42.00 -1.39
C GLN A 922 -30.69 -41.84 -2.76
N GLU A 923 -29.65 -41.01 -2.82
CA GLU A 923 -28.80 -40.87 -4.00
C GLU A 923 -28.21 -42.24 -4.42
N GLY A 924 -28.31 -42.58 -5.71
CA GLY A 924 -28.01 -43.94 -6.22
C GLY A 924 -29.24 -44.84 -6.36
N THR A 925 -30.46 -44.31 -6.22
CA THR A 925 -31.69 -45.12 -6.31
C THR A 925 -32.84 -44.42 -7.05
N TRP A 926 -33.81 -45.24 -7.47
CA TRP A 926 -35.09 -44.76 -8.02
C TRP A 926 -35.95 -43.99 -7.01
N TRP A 927 -35.69 -44.08 -5.69
CA TRP A 927 -36.38 -43.26 -4.70
C TRP A 927 -35.99 -41.78 -4.83
N ALA A 928 -34.72 -41.46 -5.14
CA ALA A 928 -34.30 -40.09 -5.40
C ALA A 928 -34.94 -39.51 -6.67
N VAL A 929 -35.06 -40.31 -7.73
CA VAL A 929 -35.79 -39.93 -8.95
C VAL A 929 -37.27 -39.64 -8.63
N GLY A 930 -37.93 -40.52 -7.86
CA GLY A 930 -39.31 -40.31 -7.41
C GLY A 930 -39.50 -39.05 -6.55
N ALA A 931 -38.54 -38.76 -5.66
CA ALA A 931 -38.56 -37.59 -4.79
C ALA A 931 -38.43 -36.27 -5.58
N TRP A 932 -37.49 -36.18 -6.52
CA TRP A 932 -37.34 -35.02 -7.41
C TRP A 932 -38.55 -34.83 -8.34
N LEU A 933 -39.14 -35.92 -8.84
CA LEU A 933 -40.39 -35.85 -9.62
C LEU A 933 -41.58 -35.36 -8.78
N LEU A 934 -41.72 -35.82 -7.53
CA LEU A 934 -42.78 -35.35 -6.62
C LEU A 934 -42.62 -33.84 -6.32
N ALA A 935 -41.40 -33.39 -6.04
CA ALA A 935 -41.09 -31.96 -5.86
C ALA A 935 -41.42 -31.14 -7.12
N THR A 936 -41.07 -31.65 -8.32
CA THR A 936 -41.37 -31.01 -9.61
C THR A 936 -42.88 -30.87 -9.83
N VAL A 937 -43.64 -31.94 -9.63
CA VAL A 937 -45.11 -31.92 -9.76
C VAL A 937 -45.74 -30.94 -8.76
N ALA A 938 -45.23 -30.89 -7.51
CA ALA A 938 -45.72 -29.93 -6.52
C ALA A 938 -45.50 -28.47 -6.94
N LEU A 939 -44.38 -28.13 -7.59
CA LEU A 939 -44.14 -26.77 -8.10
C LEU A 939 -45.03 -26.41 -9.29
N ILE A 940 -45.22 -27.34 -10.23
CA ILE A 940 -46.15 -27.16 -11.37
C ILE A 940 -47.59 -26.94 -10.85
N LEU A 941 -47.98 -27.65 -9.78
CA LEU A 941 -49.23 -27.40 -9.07
C LEU A 941 -49.26 -26.03 -8.39
N MET A 942 -48.16 -25.56 -7.78
CA MET A 942 -48.10 -24.24 -7.13
C MET A 942 -48.25 -23.06 -8.11
N VAL A 943 -47.82 -23.19 -9.38
CA VAL A 943 -48.15 -22.20 -10.43
C VAL A 943 -49.67 -21.96 -10.49
N HIS A 944 -50.45 -23.04 -10.34
CA HIS A 944 -51.92 -23.03 -10.42
C HIS A 944 -52.62 -22.76 -9.07
N THR A 945 -52.13 -23.28 -7.93
CA THR A 945 -52.78 -23.08 -6.61
C THR A 945 -52.43 -21.76 -5.94
N ARG A 946 -51.26 -21.19 -6.26
CA ARG A 946 -50.77 -19.92 -5.69
C ARG A 946 -50.78 -18.76 -6.68
N HIS A 947 -51.08 -19.02 -7.97
CA HIS A 947 -51.11 -18.03 -9.05
C HIS A 947 -49.76 -17.31 -9.21
N SER A 948 -48.64 -18.04 -9.30
CA SER A 948 -47.34 -17.42 -9.51
C SER A 948 -46.48 -18.15 -10.54
N ALA A 949 -46.08 -17.44 -11.58
CA ALA A 949 -45.24 -17.97 -12.65
C ALA A 949 -43.85 -18.42 -12.16
N TRP A 950 -43.30 -17.77 -11.12
CA TRP A 950 -41.94 -18.05 -10.61
C TRP A 950 -41.72 -19.50 -10.12
N TYR A 951 -42.77 -20.23 -9.75
CA TYR A 951 -42.66 -21.66 -9.43
C TYR A 951 -42.21 -22.52 -10.64
N ALA A 952 -42.42 -22.05 -11.88
CA ALA A 952 -41.92 -22.71 -13.09
C ALA A 952 -40.39 -22.74 -13.18
N ALA A 953 -39.70 -21.71 -12.65
CA ALA A 953 -38.24 -21.67 -12.66
C ALA A 953 -37.65 -22.75 -11.73
N ALA A 954 -38.21 -22.86 -10.53
CA ALA A 954 -37.87 -23.93 -9.59
C ALA A 954 -38.24 -25.32 -10.16
N ALA A 955 -39.41 -25.45 -10.82
CA ALA A 955 -39.84 -26.72 -11.43
C ALA A 955 -38.89 -27.16 -12.54
N SER A 956 -38.34 -26.22 -13.30
CA SER A 956 -37.36 -26.49 -14.36
C SER A 956 -36.05 -27.06 -13.79
N LEU A 957 -35.60 -26.54 -12.64
CA LEU A 957 -34.40 -27.05 -11.95
C LEU A 957 -34.62 -28.46 -11.37
N THR A 958 -35.74 -28.71 -10.69
CA THR A 958 -36.04 -30.04 -10.13
C THR A 958 -36.36 -31.09 -11.20
N LEU A 959 -36.87 -30.67 -12.35
CA LEU A 959 -37.03 -31.53 -13.53
C LEU A 959 -35.67 -31.91 -14.12
N GLY A 960 -34.75 -30.95 -14.23
CA GLY A 960 -33.39 -31.19 -14.68
C GLY A 960 -32.63 -32.18 -13.79
N THR A 961 -32.70 -32.04 -12.47
CA THR A 961 -32.07 -33.01 -11.54
C THR A 961 -32.74 -34.39 -11.60
N ALA A 962 -34.07 -34.45 -11.74
CA ALA A 962 -34.79 -35.71 -11.93
C ALA A 962 -34.35 -36.45 -13.22
N ILE A 963 -34.27 -35.74 -14.34
CA ILE A 963 -33.86 -36.31 -15.64
C ILE A 963 -32.39 -36.71 -15.62
N MET A 964 -31.50 -35.87 -15.07
CA MET A 964 -30.08 -36.19 -14.93
C MET A 964 -29.85 -37.45 -14.08
N ARG A 965 -30.55 -37.58 -12.94
CA ARG A 965 -30.47 -38.79 -12.12
C ARG A 965 -31.04 -40.00 -12.87
N ALA A 966 -32.20 -39.88 -13.52
CA ALA A 966 -32.80 -40.97 -14.27
C ALA A 966 -31.91 -41.48 -15.42
N VAL A 967 -31.22 -40.58 -16.14
CA VAL A 967 -30.24 -40.95 -17.19
C VAL A 967 -29.05 -41.71 -16.60
N PHE A 968 -28.51 -41.24 -15.48
CA PHE A 968 -27.39 -41.90 -14.78
C PHE A 968 -27.75 -43.31 -14.30
N GLU A 969 -28.89 -43.49 -13.62
CA GLU A 969 -29.35 -44.82 -13.18
C GLU A 969 -29.65 -45.74 -14.39
N LEU A 970 -30.17 -45.20 -15.49
CA LEU A 970 -30.41 -45.95 -16.73
C LEU A 970 -29.10 -46.39 -17.39
N ARG A 971 -28.06 -45.55 -17.39
CA ARG A 971 -26.72 -45.93 -17.90
C ARG A 971 -26.09 -47.00 -17.04
N GLN A 972 -26.17 -46.91 -15.71
CA GLN A 972 -25.63 -47.95 -14.83
C GLN A 972 -26.32 -49.31 -15.07
N ALA A 973 -27.65 -49.31 -15.20
CA ALA A 973 -28.40 -50.52 -15.54
C ALA A 973 -28.13 -51.04 -16.97
N GLY A 974 -27.69 -50.18 -17.89
CA GLY A 974 -27.42 -50.52 -19.30
C GLY A 974 -25.96 -50.77 -19.68
N GLY A 975 -25.00 -50.55 -18.76
CA GLY A 975 -23.56 -50.80 -19.00
C GLY A 975 -22.87 -49.91 -20.04
N ALA A 976 -23.46 -48.78 -20.43
CA ALA A 976 -23.01 -47.94 -21.55
C ALA A 976 -21.87 -46.96 -21.18
N TRP A 977 -20.80 -47.43 -20.52
CA TRP A 977 -19.73 -46.62 -19.92
C TRP A 977 -19.06 -45.60 -20.86
N ARG A 978 -18.97 -45.88 -22.17
CA ARG A 978 -18.35 -44.98 -23.16
C ARG A 978 -19.08 -43.64 -23.37
N LEU A 979 -20.28 -43.47 -22.82
CA LEU A 979 -21.08 -42.23 -22.93
C LEU A 979 -21.03 -41.36 -21.66
N GLU A 980 -20.33 -41.78 -20.61
CA GLU A 980 -20.32 -41.16 -19.28
C GLU A 980 -20.04 -39.65 -19.28
N SER A 981 -19.07 -39.17 -20.06
CA SER A 981 -18.76 -37.75 -20.17
C SER A 981 -19.89 -36.91 -20.78
N MET A 982 -20.80 -37.54 -21.52
CA MET A 982 -21.92 -36.91 -22.22
C MET A 982 -23.27 -37.10 -21.50
N ASP A 983 -23.34 -37.80 -20.36
CA ASP A 983 -24.58 -37.96 -19.55
C ASP A 983 -25.25 -36.61 -19.27
N VAL A 984 -24.44 -35.60 -18.92
CA VAL A 984 -24.89 -34.24 -18.61
C VAL A 984 -25.46 -33.57 -19.87
N VAL A 985 -24.84 -33.79 -21.04
CA VAL A 985 -25.30 -33.27 -22.33
C VAL A 985 -26.65 -33.92 -22.70
N TRP A 986 -26.76 -35.24 -22.64
CA TRP A 986 -27.99 -35.97 -22.97
C TRP A 986 -29.15 -35.66 -22.02
N SER A 987 -28.88 -35.53 -20.73
CA SER A 987 -29.90 -35.15 -19.74
C SER A 987 -30.33 -33.68 -19.88
N LEU A 988 -29.43 -32.75 -20.21
CA LEU A 988 -29.80 -31.37 -20.53
C LEU A 988 -30.60 -31.27 -21.85
N LEU A 989 -30.26 -32.04 -22.89
CA LEU A 989 -31.06 -32.13 -24.12
C LEU A 989 -32.47 -32.69 -23.84
N GLY A 990 -32.58 -33.77 -23.07
CA GLY A 990 -33.86 -34.34 -22.63
C GLY A 990 -34.69 -33.38 -21.77
N THR A 991 -34.02 -32.61 -20.90
CA THR A 991 -34.64 -31.55 -20.10
C THR A 991 -35.16 -30.43 -21.00
N GLY A 992 -34.38 -29.99 -22.00
CA GLY A 992 -34.81 -29.02 -23.00
C GLY A 992 -36.06 -29.45 -23.76
N ILE A 993 -36.16 -30.72 -24.16
CA ILE A 993 -37.35 -31.29 -24.80
C ILE A 993 -38.56 -31.26 -23.85
N ALA A 994 -38.39 -31.69 -22.59
CA ALA A 994 -39.46 -31.68 -21.60
C ALA A 994 -39.96 -30.24 -21.28
N LEU A 995 -39.04 -29.28 -21.19
CA LEU A 995 -39.33 -27.86 -20.98
C LEU A 995 -40.01 -27.21 -22.19
N TYR A 996 -39.61 -27.57 -23.42
CA TYR A 996 -40.29 -27.15 -24.64
C TYR A 996 -41.76 -27.59 -24.65
N LEU A 997 -42.01 -28.87 -24.35
CA LEU A 997 -43.38 -29.41 -24.23
C LEU A 997 -44.16 -28.68 -23.13
N LEU A 998 -43.56 -28.45 -21.95
CA LEU A 998 -44.18 -27.66 -20.88
C LEU A 998 -44.53 -26.22 -21.31
N SER A 999 -43.66 -25.54 -22.08
CA SER A 999 -43.97 -24.20 -22.61
C SER A 999 -45.16 -24.21 -23.58
N ILE A 1000 -45.26 -25.22 -24.45
CA ILE A 1000 -46.39 -25.39 -25.38
C ILE A 1000 -47.67 -25.64 -24.58
N PHE A 1001 -47.64 -26.54 -23.59
CA PHE A 1001 -48.81 -26.85 -22.76
C PHE A 1001 -49.30 -25.65 -21.92
N HIS A 1002 -48.39 -24.77 -21.49
CA HIS A 1002 -48.73 -23.53 -20.78
C HIS A 1002 -49.08 -22.36 -21.72
N GLY A 1003 -49.06 -22.55 -23.04
CA GLY A 1003 -49.61 -21.60 -24.01
C GLY A 1003 -48.61 -20.76 -24.81
N ARG A 1004 -47.31 -21.10 -24.84
CA ARG A 1004 -46.26 -20.31 -25.56
C ARG A 1004 -46.55 -20.03 -27.05
N MET A 1005 -47.44 -20.80 -27.66
CA MET A 1005 -47.87 -20.69 -29.07
C MET A 1005 -49.24 -20.01 -29.26
N LYS A 1006 -49.90 -19.54 -28.19
CA LYS A 1006 -51.15 -18.77 -28.29
C LYS A 1006 -50.88 -17.31 -28.67
N ASP A 1007 -49.89 -16.71 -28.01
CA ASP A 1007 -49.45 -15.35 -28.26
C ASP A 1007 -47.96 -15.35 -28.66
N PRO A 1008 -47.53 -14.53 -29.64
CA PRO A 1008 -46.12 -14.38 -29.96
C PRO A 1008 -45.34 -13.68 -28.84
N GLU A 1009 -45.98 -12.71 -28.20
CA GLU A 1009 -45.38 -11.75 -27.24
C GLU A 1009 -45.97 -11.80 -25.81
N PRO A 1010 -46.20 -12.96 -25.16
CA PRO A 1010 -46.51 -12.97 -23.72
C PRO A 1010 -45.33 -12.36 -22.97
N GLU A 1011 -45.58 -11.36 -22.12
CA GLU A 1011 -44.53 -10.65 -21.39
C GLU A 1011 -43.87 -11.54 -20.31
N TYR A 1012 -42.68 -11.14 -19.85
CA TYR A 1012 -42.08 -11.79 -18.69
C TYR A 1012 -42.86 -11.42 -17.42
N PRO A 1013 -43.15 -12.38 -16.53
CA PRO A 1013 -43.93 -12.12 -15.32
C PRO A 1013 -43.22 -11.11 -14.41
N GLU A 1014 -43.97 -10.14 -13.90
CA GLU A 1014 -43.46 -9.10 -13.00
C GLU A 1014 -42.83 -9.67 -11.71
N PHE A 1015 -42.11 -8.83 -10.96
CA PHE A 1015 -41.59 -9.19 -9.65
C PHE A 1015 -42.68 -9.18 -8.56
N GLY A 1016 -43.65 -10.08 -8.68
CA GLY A 1016 -44.77 -10.26 -7.77
C GLY A 1016 -44.91 -11.67 -7.20
N TYR A 1017 -45.52 -11.80 -6.01
CA TYR A 1017 -45.90 -13.11 -5.46
C TYR A 1017 -47.14 -13.71 -6.15
N ARG A 1018 -47.91 -12.90 -6.89
CA ARG A 1018 -49.07 -13.33 -7.67
C ARG A 1018 -49.10 -12.66 -9.05
N HIS A 1019 -49.67 -13.37 -10.02
CA HIS A 1019 -49.85 -12.96 -11.40
C HIS A 1019 -51.24 -13.41 -11.87
N ASP A 1020 -51.95 -12.55 -12.59
CA ASP A 1020 -53.29 -12.87 -13.09
C ASP A 1020 -53.24 -13.99 -14.15
N GLU A 1021 -52.28 -13.91 -15.08
CA GLU A 1021 -51.99 -14.97 -16.06
C GLU A 1021 -50.74 -15.80 -15.71
N ALA A 1022 -50.69 -16.34 -14.49
CA ALA A 1022 -49.58 -17.19 -14.03
C ALA A 1022 -49.16 -18.33 -15.00
N PRO A 1023 -50.06 -19.01 -15.74
CA PRO A 1023 -49.66 -19.99 -16.76
C PRO A 1023 -48.95 -19.35 -17.97
N GLY A 1024 -49.40 -18.19 -18.45
CA GLY A 1024 -48.79 -17.48 -19.58
C GLY A 1024 -47.35 -17.08 -19.28
N GLY A 1025 -47.11 -16.44 -18.12
CA GLY A 1025 -45.77 -16.12 -17.64
C GLY A 1025 -44.90 -17.35 -17.37
N ALA A 1026 -45.49 -18.45 -16.89
CA ALA A 1026 -44.77 -19.73 -16.74
C ALA A 1026 -44.32 -20.30 -18.09
N SER A 1027 -45.09 -20.12 -19.17
CA SER A 1027 -44.72 -20.60 -20.51
C SER A 1027 -43.41 -19.98 -21.03
N ARG A 1028 -43.18 -18.68 -20.78
CA ARG A 1028 -41.92 -17.98 -21.06
C ARG A 1028 -40.77 -18.50 -20.22
N ILE A 1029 -41.00 -18.74 -18.93
CA ILE A 1029 -39.96 -19.28 -18.03
C ILE A 1029 -39.52 -20.68 -18.48
N TYR A 1030 -40.45 -21.57 -18.84
CA TYR A 1030 -40.10 -22.89 -19.38
C TYR A 1030 -39.35 -22.79 -20.73
N PHE A 1031 -39.74 -21.86 -21.61
CA PHE A 1031 -39.07 -21.65 -22.90
C PHE A 1031 -37.64 -21.08 -22.73
N LEU A 1032 -37.44 -20.11 -21.83
CA LEU A 1032 -36.12 -19.58 -21.50
C LEU A 1032 -35.24 -20.65 -20.83
N ALA A 1033 -35.80 -21.46 -19.93
CA ALA A 1033 -35.08 -22.57 -19.31
C ALA A 1033 -34.70 -23.66 -20.33
N MET A 1034 -35.51 -23.88 -21.36
CA MET A 1034 -35.18 -24.75 -22.49
C MET A 1034 -33.98 -24.22 -23.29
N LEU A 1035 -33.98 -22.92 -23.65
CA LEU A 1035 -32.86 -22.28 -24.35
C LEU A 1035 -31.57 -22.35 -23.51
N LEU A 1036 -31.67 -22.14 -22.20
CA LEU A 1036 -30.55 -22.27 -21.26
C LEU A 1036 -30.04 -23.73 -21.18
N ALA A 1037 -30.93 -24.71 -21.11
CA ALA A 1037 -30.55 -26.13 -21.09
C ALA A 1037 -29.83 -26.55 -22.38
N LEU A 1038 -30.30 -26.08 -23.55
CA LEU A 1038 -29.61 -26.29 -24.83
C LEU A 1038 -28.25 -25.59 -24.87
N LEU A 1039 -28.15 -24.35 -24.37
CA LEU A 1039 -26.89 -23.61 -24.34
C LEU A 1039 -25.84 -24.30 -23.44
N LEU A 1040 -26.26 -24.81 -22.29
CA LEU A 1040 -25.41 -25.57 -21.39
C LEU A 1040 -25.01 -26.93 -21.98
N ALA A 1041 -25.93 -27.64 -22.64
CA ALA A 1041 -25.63 -28.89 -23.35
C ALA A 1041 -24.59 -28.66 -24.45
N GLY A 1042 -24.78 -27.63 -25.28
CA GLY A 1042 -23.85 -27.24 -26.34
C GLY A 1042 -22.50 -26.78 -25.79
N GLY A 1043 -22.50 -25.97 -24.72
CA GLY A 1043 -21.30 -25.51 -24.03
C GLY A 1043 -20.45 -26.63 -23.44
N ILE A 1044 -21.09 -27.60 -22.76
CA ILE A 1044 -20.40 -28.76 -22.19
C ILE A 1044 -19.88 -29.67 -23.30
N ALA A 1045 -20.71 -30.02 -24.30
CA ALA A 1045 -20.25 -30.81 -25.46
C ALA A 1045 -19.09 -30.15 -26.21
N HIS A 1046 -19.11 -28.82 -26.32
CA HIS A 1046 -18.05 -28.03 -26.95
C HIS A 1046 -16.77 -27.92 -26.10
N ALA A 1047 -16.83 -28.10 -24.78
CA ALA A 1047 -15.68 -27.89 -23.88
C ALA A 1047 -15.09 -29.18 -23.28
N THR A 1048 -15.85 -30.28 -23.24
CA THR A 1048 -15.41 -31.57 -22.67
C THR A 1048 -15.57 -32.75 -23.65
N GLY A 1049 -16.00 -32.48 -24.88
CA GLY A 1049 -16.21 -33.49 -25.92
C GLY A 1049 -14.90 -34.11 -26.41
N GLY A 1050 -14.50 -35.26 -25.85
CA GLY A 1050 -13.30 -36.02 -26.26
C GLY A 1050 -13.35 -36.67 -27.66
N GLN A 1051 -14.18 -36.16 -28.58
CA GLN A 1051 -14.31 -36.55 -29.98
C GLN A 1051 -14.66 -35.30 -30.80
N ASN A 1052 -14.04 -35.11 -31.97
CA ASN A 1052 -14.20 -33.91 -32.80
C ASN A 1052 -15.66 -33.58 -33.13
N TRP A 1053 -16.50 -34.61 -33.33
CA TRP A 1053 -17.94 -34.45 -33.60
C TRP A 1053 -18.73 -33.88 -32.41
N PHE A 1054 -18.31 -34.11 -31.16
CA PHE A 1054 -18.93 -33.47 -30.00
C PHE A 1054 -18.53 -31.99 -29.87
N ILE A 1055 -17.26 -31.67 -30.15
CA ILE A 1055 -16.76 -30.28 -30.15
C ILE A 1055 -17.51 -29.44 -31.20
N ILE A 1056 -17.61 -29.97 -32.43
CA ILE A 1056 -18.32 -29.32 -33.55
C ILE A 1056 -19.83 -29.30 -33.28
N GLY A 1057 -20.42 -30.40 -32.82
CA GLY A 1057 -21.85 -30.49 -32.50
C GLY A 1057 -22.27 -29.51 -31.40
N GLY A 1058 -21.45 -29.37 -30.35
CA GLY A 1058 -21.67 -28.37 -29.29
C GLY A 1058 -21.64 -26.94 -29.83
N ALA A 1059 -20.70 -26.63 -30.71
CA ALA A 1059 -20.62 -25.32 -31.38
C ALA A 1059 -21.89 -25.04 -32.23
N VAL A 1060 -22.38 -26.03 -32.98
CA VAL A 1060 -23.62 -25.94 -33.77
C VAL A 1060 -24.84 -25.73 -32.86
N VAL A 1061 -24.92 -26.39 -31.70
CA VAL A 1061 -26.01 -26.18 -30.72
C VAL A 1061 -25.96 -24.76 -30.14
N ILE A 1062 -24.79 -24.25 -29.74
CA ILE A 1062 -24.63 -22.87 -29.23
C ILE A 1062 -25.10 -21.86 -30.29
N PHE A 1063 -24.68 -22.03 -31.55
CA PHE A 1063 -25.09 -21.16 -32.64
C PHE A 1063 -26.60 -21.27 -32.93
N GLY A 1064 -27.16 -22.48 -32.88
CA GLY A 1064 -28.61 -22.72 -33.01
C GLY A 1064 -29.44 -22.02 -31.92
N VAL A 1065 -28.99 -22.03 -30.67
CA VAL A 1065 -29.63 -21.27 -29.58
C VAL A 1065 -29.57 -19.76 -29.86
N ALA A 1066 -28.44 -19.23 -30.33
CA ALA A 1066 -28.32 -17.83 -30.70
C ALA A 1066 -29.25 -17.43 -31.88
N VAL A 1067 -29.54 -18.36 -32.80
CA VAL A 1067 -30.56 -18.19 -33.85
C VAL A 1067 -31.97 -18.16 -33.26
N LEU A 1068 -32.31 -19.09 -32.35
CA LEU A 1068 -33.62 -19.11 -31.69
C LEU A 1068 -33.88 -17.84 -30.86
N VAL A 1069 -32.89 -17.35 -30.11
CA VAL A 1069 -33.00 -16.11 -29.32
C VAL A 1069 -33.42 -14.91 -30.20
N ARG A 1070 -32.88 -14.78 -31.42
CA ARG A 1070 -33.27 -13.70 -32.35
C ARG A 1070 -34.71 -13.79 -32.83
N TYR A 1071 -35.25 -15.00 -33.00
CA TYR A 1071 -36.63 -15.18 -33.48
C TYR A 1071 -37.69 -15.04 -32.39
N PHE A 1072 -37.34 -15.30 -31.12
CA PHE A 1072 -38.33 -15.42 -30.04
C PHE A 1072 -38.17 -14.46 -28.86
N GLU A 1073 -36.97 -13.94 -28.60
CA GLU A 1073 -36.65 -13.20 -27.37
C GLU A 1073 -35.90 -11.86 -27.61
N LEU A 1074 -35.37 -11.60 -28.81
CA LEU A 1074 -34.57 -10.41 -29.12
C LEU A 1074 -35.42 -9.25 -29.67
N GLY A 1075 -35.56 -8.16 -28.90
CA GLY A 1075 -36.35 -6.99 -29.29
C GLY A 1075 -35.88 -6.32 -30.59
N GLN A 1076 -36.83 -5.81 -31.39
CA GLN A 1076 -36.64 -5.36 -32.78
C GLN A 1076 -35.43 -4.43 -33.00
N ARG A 1077 -35.17 -3.48 -32.08
CA ARG A 1077 -34.03 -2.55 -32.15
C ARG A 1077 -32.65 -3.24 -32.17
N LEU A 1078 -32.53 -4.45 -31.60
CA LEU A 1078 -31.28 -5.22 -31.54
C LEU A 1078 -31.12 -6.19 -32.71
N VAL A 1079 -32.20 -6.54 -33.42
CA VAL A 1079 -32.18 -7.46 -34.57
C VAL A 1079 -31.27 -6.95 -35.70
N ALA A 1080 -31.16 -5.62 -35.85
CA ALA A 1080 -30.25 -4.97 -36.81
C ALA A 1080 -28.75 -5.21 -36.52
N TYR A 1081 -28.38 -5.54 -35.27
CA TYR A 1081 -27.00 -5.80 -34.84
C TYR A 1081 -26.72 -7.29 -34.60
N ALA A 1082 -27.76 -8.12 -34.55
CA ALA A 1082 -27.64 -9.57 -34.30
C ALA A 1082 -26.74 -10.29 -35.32
N VAL A 1083 -26.70 -9.83 -36.58
CA VAL A 1083 -25.86 -10.44 -37.62
C VAL A 1083 -24.37 -10.28 -37.32
N ASP A 1084 -23.95 -9.14 -36.80
CA ASP A 1084 -22.56 -8.89 -36.42
C ASP A 1084 -22.19 -9.76 -35.20
N GLY A 1085 -23.13 -9.90 -34.27
CA GLY A 1085 -23.06 -10.86 -33.17
C GLY A 1085 -22.88 -12.31 -33.64
N TYR A 1086 -23.55 -12.71 -34.72
CA TYR A 1086 -23.35 -14.05 -35.32
C TYR A 1086 -22.01 -14.22 -36.02
N ILE A 1087 -21.53 -13.20 -36.74
CA ILE A 1087 -20.20 -13.25 -37.38
C ILE A 1087 -19.12 -13.41 -36.29
N VAL A 1088 -19.21 -12.66 -35.20
CA VAL A 1088 -18.29 -12.77 -34.05
C VAL A 1088 -18.47 -14.11 -33.32
N LEU A 1089 -19.69 -14.56 -33.05
CA LEU A 1089 -19.95 -15.83 -32.35
C LEU A 1089 -19.46 -17.03 -33.17
N ALA A 1090 -19.73 -17.08 -34.47
CA ALA A 1090 -19.24 -18.13 -35.36
C ALA A 1090 -17.71 -18.13 -35.45
N ALA A 1091 -17.08 -16.95 -35.51
CA ALA A 1091 -15.62 -16.84 -35.51
C ALA A 1091 -14.99 -17.32 -34.19
N LEU A 1092 -15.58 -16.96 -33.04
CA LEU A 1092 -15.12 -17.44 -31.74
C LEU A 1092 -15.29 -18.96 -31.61
N LEU A 1093 -16.45 -19.50 -31.99
CA LEU A 1093 -16.72 -20.94 -31.96
C LEU A 1093 -15.82 -21.75 -32.92
N ALA A 1094 -15.48 -21.18 -34.07
CA ALA A 1094 -14.51 -21.79 -34.99
C ALA A 1094 -13.09 -21.79 -34.41
N LEU A 1095 -12.67 -20.67 -33.78
CA LEU A 1095 -11.36 -20.55 -33.13
C LEU A 1095 -11.23 -21.49 -31.91
N THR A 1096 -12.27 -21.63 -31.09
CA THR A 1096 -12.26 -22.57 -29.95
C THR A 1096 -12.38 -24.03 -30.39
N SER A 1097 -13.10 -24.32 -31.49
CA SER A 1097 -13.07 -25.65 -32.12
C SER A 1097 -11.67 -26.00 -32.62
N TYR A 1098 -11.01 -25.08 -33.34
CA TYR A 1098 -9.64 -25.24 -33.80
C TYR A 1098 -8.68 -25.50 -32.63
N ALA A 1099 -8.74 -24.65 -31.59
CA ALA A 1099 -7.85 -24.72 -30.45
C ALA A 1099 -7.93 -26.04 -29.66
N GLN A 1100 -9.09 -26.71 -29.68
CA GLN A 1100 -9.27 -28.02 -29.04
C GLN A 1100 -8.92 -29.20 -29.96
N ILE A 1101 -9.20 -29.11 -31.26
CA ILE A 1101 -8.97 -30.22 -32.21
C ILE A 1101 -7.50 -30.27 -32.68
N LEU A 1102 -6.83 -29.12 -32.81
CA LEU A 1102 -5.47 -29.00 -33.36
C LEU A 1102 -4.46 -28.35 -32.38
N GLY A 1103 -4.90 -27.97 -31.19
CA GLY A 1103 -4.08 -27.31 -30.18
C GLY A 1103 -4.08 -25.78 -30.27
N THR A 1104 -3.59 -25.12 -29.21
CA THR A 1104 -3.62 -23.67 -29.04
C THR A 1104 -2.82 -22.94 -30.14
N PRO A 1105 -3.44 -22.06 -30.95
CA PRO A 1105 -2.72 -21.30 -31.96
C PRO A 1105 -1.79 -20.24 -31.34
N GLN A 1106 -0.69 -19.95 -32.04
CA GLN A 1106 0.24 -18.86 -31.73
C GLN A 1106 -0.45 -17.49 -31.68
N ALA A 1107 0.07 -16.55 -30.87
CA ALA A 1107 -0.56 -15.24 -30.66
C ALA A 1107 -0.60 -14.38 -31.94
N SER A 1108 0.38 -14.55 -32.82
CA SER A 1108 0.44 -14.00 -34.18
C SER A 1108 -0.68 -14.52 -35.08
N ASN A 1109 -0.96 -15.82 -35.05
CA ASN A 1109 -2.08 -16.42 -35.80
C ASN A 1109 -3.45 -16.00 -35.22
N MET A 1110 -3.57 -15.87 -33.88
CA MET A 1110 -4.78 -15.36 -33.24
C MET A 1110 -5.07 -13.90 -33.61
N ALA A 1111 -4.04 -13.04 -33.60
CA ALA A 1111 -4.17 -11.64 -33.99
C ALA A 1111 -4.51 -11.50 -35.49
N ALA A 1112 -3.87 -12.29 -36.37
CA ALA A 1112 -4.20 -12.34 -37.80
C ALA A 1112 -5.64 -12.78 -38.05
N TYR A 1113 -6.12 -13.80 -37.33
CA TYR A 1113 -7.51 -14.26 -37.42
C TYR A 1113 -8.50 -13.18 -36.98
N ALA A 1114 -8.25 -12.51 -35.85
CA ALA A 1114 -9.08 -11.38 -35.39
C ALA A 1114 -9.07 -10.20 -36.37
N CYS A 1115 -7.95 -9.93 -37.03
CA CYS A 1115 -7.84 -8.93 -38.10
C CYS A 1115 -8.74 -9.29 -39.29
N ILE A 1116 -8.71 -10.54 -39.77
CA ILE A 1116 -9.58 -11.02 -40.86
C ILE A 1116 -11.07 -10.90 -40.49
N VAL A 1117 -11.46 -11.31 -39.27
CA VAL A 1117 -12.85 -11.24 -38.79
C VAL A 1117 -13.35 -9.78 -38.70
N THR A 1118 -12.51 -8.86 -38.22
CA THR A 1118 -12.87 -7.44 -38.17
C THR A 1118 -12.92 -6.78 -39.56
N VAL A 1119 -12.08 -7.19 -40.51
CA VAL A 1119 -12.18 -6.78 -41.93
C VAL A 1119 -13.51 -7.28 -42.55
N LEU A 1120 -13.95 -8.50 -42.25
CA LEU A 1120 -15.26 -8.99 -42.71
C LEU A 1120 -16.43 -8.16 -42.15
N LEU A 1121 -16.35 -7.71 -40.89
CA LEU A 1121 -17.35 -6.79 -40.31
C LEU A 1121 -17.34 -5.40 -40.97
N VAL A 1122 -16.17 -4.85 -41.30
CA VAL A 1122 -16.04 -3.60 -42.09
C VAL A 1122 -16.70 -3.76 -43.45
N LEU A 1123 -16.41 -4.84 -44.18
CA LEU A 1123 -17.00 -5.10 -45.49
C LEU A 1123 -18.53 -5.26 -45.41
N TRP A 1124 -19.03 -5.98 -44.41
CA TRP A 1124 -20.47 -6.14 -44.16
C TRP A 1124 -21.18 -4.82 -43.83
N ARG A 1125 -20.62 -3.98 -42.95
CA ARG A 1125 -21.23 -2.69 -42.58
C ARG A 1125 -21.12 -1.62 -43.68
N ASN A 1126 -20.09 -1.66 -44.50
CA ASN A 1126 -19.99 -0.90 -45.76
C ASN A 1126 -21.12 -1.30 -46.74
N ILE A 1127 -21.37 -2.61 -46.95
CA ILE A 1127 -22.50 -3.10 -47.76
C ILE A 1127 -23.87 -2.65 -47.18
N LYS A 1128 -23.96 -2.48 -45.86
CA LYS A 1128 -25.15 -1.94 -45.16
C LYS A 1128 -25.17 -0.41 -45.04
N ALA A 1129 -24.20 0.32 -45.62
CA ALA A 1129 -24.04 1.77 -45.56
C ALA A 1129 -23.97 2.37 -44.13
N ASP A 1130 -23.52 1.58 -43.15
CA ASP A 1130 -23.62 1.88 -41.73
C ASP A 1130 -22.35 2.58 -41.20
N ALA A 1131 -22.09 3.78 -41.75
CA ALA A 1131 -20.79 4.48 -41.67
C ALA A 1131 -20.22 4.69 -40.25
N ARG A 1132 -21.07 4.72 -39.21
CA ARG A 1132 -20.60 4.78 -37.81
C ARG A 1132 -19.97 3.46 -37.38
N LEU A 1133 -20.63 2.33 -37.63
CA LEU A 1133 -20.12 1.01 -37.28
C LEU A 1133 -18.95 0.59 -38.16
N GLU A 1134 -18.97 0.92 -39.45
CA GLU A 1134 -17.81 0.70 -40.34
C GLU A 1134 -16.55 1.31 -39.73
N LYS A 1135 -16.62 2.57 -39.28
CA LYS A 1135 -15.48 3.27 -38.66
C LYS A 1135 -15.02 2.62 -37.35
N TYR A 1136 -15.93 2.17 -36.49
CA TYR A 1136 -15.55 1.47 -35.25
C TYR A 1136 -14.89 0.11 -35.53
N TYR A 1137 -15.41 -0.69 -36.48
CA TYR A 1137 -14.79 -1.95 -36.87
C TYR A 1137 -13.45 -1.76 -37.61
N LEU A 1138 -13.28 -0.67 -38.36
CA LEU A 1138 -12.03 -0.33 -39.03
C LEU A 1138 -10.95 0.07 -38.02
N LEU A 1139 -11.30 0.82 -36.97
CA LEU A 1139 -10.41 1.05 -35.83
C LEU A 1139 -10.03 -0.27 -35.11
N ALA A 1140 -11.00 -1.17 -34.89
CA ALA A 1140 -10.72 -2.48 -34.30
C ALA A 1140 -9.79 -3.34 -35.19
N ALA A 1141 -10.00 -3.35 -36.51
CA ALA A 1141 -9.11 -4.01 -37.47
C ALA A 1141 -7.71 -3.41 -37.47
N SER A 1142 -7.59 -2.08 -37.35
CA SER A 1142 -6.31 -1.37 -37.25
C SER A 1142 -5.54 -1.77 -35.99
N VAL A 1143 -6.22 -1.96 -34.85
CA VAL A 1143 -5.62 -2.47 -33.61
C VAL A 1143 -5.20 -3.94 -33.76
N ALA A 1144 -6.06 -4.80 -34.34
CA ALA A 1144 -5.75 -6.21 -34.55
C ALA A 1144 -4.57 -6.42 -35.51
N GLY A 1145 -4.49 -5.66 -36.62
CA GLY A 1145 -3.36 -5.68 -37.54
C GLY A 1145 -2.06 -5.15 -36.90
N SER A 1146 -2.15 -4.11 -36.07
CA SER A 1146 -1.01 -3.61 -35.27
C SER A 1146 -0.49 -4.69 -34.32
N LEU A 1147 -1.40 -5.38 -33.62
CA LEU A 1147 -1.05 -6.49 -32.72
C LEU A 1147 -0.43 -7.67 -33.49
N THR A 1148 -0.93 -7.97 -34.70
CA THR A 1148 -0.42 -9.04 -35.57
C THR A 1148 1.06 -8.85 -35.91
N LEU A 1149 1.48 -7.65 -36.30
CA LEU A 1149 2.90 -7.37 -36.56
C LEU A 1149 3.75 -7.45 -35.28
N LEU A 1150 3.24 -6.98 -34.14
CA LEU A 1150 3.96 -7.03 -32.87
C LEU A 1150 4.16 -8.46 -32.35
N THR A 1151 3.15 -9.32 -32.42
CA THR A 1151 3.28 -10.72 -31.99
C THR A 1151 4.05 -11.56 -33.01
N ALA A 1152 3.86 -11.34 -34.31
CA ALA A 1152 4.66 -12.00 -35.36
C ALA A 1152 6.15 -11.66 -35.24
N LEU A 1153 6.50 -10.44 -34.80
CA LEU A 1153 7.88 -10.04 -34.53
C LEU A 1153 8.51 -10.80 -33.35
N VAL A 1154 7.74 -11.10 -32.30
CA VAL A 1154 8.21 -11.86 -31.13
C VAL A 1154 8.29 -13.36 -31.43
N GLU A 1155 7.27 -13.90 -32.09
CA GLU A 1155 7.17 -15.34 -32.41
C GLU A 1155 7.91 -15.74 -33.71
N SER A 1156 8.48 -14.77 -34.44
CA SER A 1156 9.14 -14.97 -35.74
C SER A 1156 8.26 -15.64 -36.82
N ASN A 1157 6.95 -15.41 -36.77
CA ASN A 1157 5.98 -16.01 -37.69
C ASN A 1157 5.87 -15.20 -39.00
N SER A 1158 6.53 -15.68 -40.05
CA SER A 1158 6.56 -15.06 -41.38
C SER A 1158 5.19 -14.96 -42.06
N VAL A 1159 4.29 -15.93 -41.85
CA VAL A 1159 2.95 -15.92 -42.46
C VAL A 1159 2.09 -14.81 -41.85
N ALA A 1160 2.08 -14.68 -40.52
CA ALA A 1160 1.39 -13.60 -39.84
C ALA A 1160 2.01 -12.22 -40.17
N GLN A 1161 3.35 -12.14 -40.33
CA GLN A 1161 4.03 -10.92 -40.76
C GLN A 1161 3.57 -10.47 -42.17
N ILE A 1162 3.45 -11.40 -43.13
CA ILE A 1162 2.94 -11.11 -44.48
C ILE A 1162 1.49 -10.62 -44.42
N ILE A 1163 0.62 -11.31 -43.65
CA ILE A 1163 -0.79 -10.91 -43.48
C ILE A 1163 -0.89 -9.49 -42.89
N GLY A 1164 -0.09 -9.19 -41.87
CA GLY A 1164 -0.03 -7.85 -41.27
C GLY A 1164 0.43 -6.77 -42.26
N LEU A 1165 1.44 -7.05 -43.08
CA LEU A 1165 1.95 -6.10 -44.08
C LEU A 1165 0.92 -5.83 -45.18
N VAL A 1166 0.25 -6.88 -45.68
CA VAL A 1166 -0.84 -6.75 -46.66
C VAL A 1166 -2.03 -5.98 -46.08
N PHE A 1167 -2.40 -6.23 -44.82
CA PHE A 1167 -3.42 -5.45 -44.13
C PHE A 1167 -3.09 -3.96 -44.07
N PHE A 1168 -1.86 -3.56 -43.72
CA PHE A 1168 -1.50 -2.15 -43.67
C PHE A 1168 -1.43 -1.50 -45.07
N GLY A 1169 -1.03 -2.24 -46.10
CA GLY A 1169 -1.15 -1.78 -47.49
C GLY A 1169 -2.61 -1.50 -47.88
N ALA A 1170 -3.52 -2.42 -47.55
CA ALA A 1170 -4.96 -2.25 -47.75
C ALA A 1170 -5.54 -1.09 -46.90
N LEU A 1171 -5.04 -0.88 -45.68
CA LEU A 1171 -5.46 0.21 -44.79
C LEU A 1171 -5.12 1.59 -45.37
N VAL A 1172 -3.95 1.75 -46.01
CA VAL A 1172 -3.59 2.98 -46.72
C VAL A 1172 -4.50 3.20 -47.93
N ALA A 1173 -4.78 2.16 -48.73
CA ALA A 1173 -5.68 2.25 -49.88
C ALA A 1173 -7.13 2.59 -49.47
N TRP A 1174 -7.65 1.98 -48.40
CA TRP A 1174 -8.98 2.28 -47.88
C TRP A 1174 -9.05 3.65 -47.19
N GLY A 1175 -7.99 4.04 -46.47
CA GLY A 1175 -7.85 5.37 -45.89
C GLY A 1175 -7.84 6.48 -46.94
N LEU A 1176 -7.22 6.25 -48.10
CA LEU A 1176 -7.29 7.14 -49.27
C LEU A 1176 -8.72 7.22 -49.83
N LYS A 1177 -9.43 6.09 -49.97
CA LYS A 1177 -10.84 6.04 -50.40
C LYS A 1177 -11.78 6.82 -49.46
N LEU A 1178 -11.54 6.75 -48.15
CA LEU A 1178 -12.34 7.46 -47.13
C LEU A 1178 -11.86 8.90 -46.85
N GLY A 1179 -10.72 9.33 -47.38
CA GLY A 1179 -10.11 10.63 -47.09
C GLY A 1179 -9.55 10.78 -45.66
N GLU A 1180 -9.54 9.73 -44.84
CA GLU A 1180 -9.16 9.79 -43.43
C GLU A 1180 -7.65 9.77 -43.22
N ARG A 1181 -7.07 10.97 -43.13
CA ARG A 1181 -5.63 11.21 -42.90
C ARG A 1181 -5.02 10.32 -41.81
N LEU A 1182 -5.73 10.09 -40.70
CA LEU A 1182 -5.24 9.30 -39.57
C LEU A 1182 -4.88 7.86 -39.99
N LEU A 1183 -5.73 7.20 -40.79
CA LEU A 1183 -5.53 5.83 -41.25
C LEU A 1183 -4.35 5.74 -42.23
N ILE A 1184 -4.26 6.71 -43.15
CA ILE A 1184 -3.16 6.84 -44.12
C ILE A 1184 -1.82 6.99 -43.38
N TRP A 1185 -1.74 7.90 -42.41
CA TRP A 1185 -0.53 8.10 -41.60
C TRP A 1185 -0.20 6.88 -40.74
N TRP A 1186 -1.19 6.22 -40.12
CA TRP A 1186 -0.94 5.02 -39.29
C TRP A 1186 -0.40 3.86 -40.13
N GLY A 1187 -0.99 3.58 -41.29
CA GLY A 1187 -0.50 2.56 -42.20
C GLY A 1187 0.89 2.88 -42.77
N ALA A 1188 1.12 4.13 -43.17
CA ALA A 1188 2.44 4.57 -43.64
C ALA A 1188 3.53 4.44 -42.56
N ILE A 1189 3.22 4.78 -41.30
CA ILE A 1189 4.15 4.62 -40.16
C ILE A 1189 4.42 3.14 -39.90
N ALA A 1190 3.40 2.28 -39.87
CA ALA A 1190 3.57 0.84 -39.61
C ALA A 1190 4.41 0.14 -40.70
N ILE A 1191 4.17 0.46 -41.97
CA ILE A 1191 4.98 -0.02 -43.10
C ILE A 1191 6.42 0.51 -43.01
N THR A 1192 6.60 1.80 -42.77
CA THR A 1192 7.93 2.41 -42.64
C THR A 1192 8.73 1.80 -41.49
N LEU A 1193 8.12 1.63 -40.30
CA LEU A 1193 8.80 1.05 -39.15
C LEU A 1193 9.19 -0.42 -39.38
N SER A 1194 8.35 -1.18 -40.10
CA SER A 1194 8.65 -2.56 -40.52
C SER A 1194 9.84 -2.62 -41.47
N ILE A 1195 9.92 -1.68 -42.43
CA ILE A 1195 11.06 -1.53 -43.35
C ILE A 1195 12.33 -1.12 -42.57
N LEU A 1196 12.24 -0.16 -41.65
CA LEU A 1196 13.39 0.27 -40.84
C LEU A 1196 13.92 -0.86 -39.93
N TRP A 1197 13.05 -1.71 -39.40
CA TRP A 1197 13.45 -2.90 -38.65
C TRP A 1197 14.13 -3.94 -39.54
N PHE A 1198 13.62 -4.18 -40.75
CA PHE A 1198 14.26 -5.06 -41.73
C PHE A 1198 15.64 -4.54 -42.18
N LEU A 1199 15.83 -3.22 -42.23
CA LEU A 1199 17.09 -2.55 -42.55
C LEU A 1199 18.07 -2.43 -41.37
N ARG A 1200 17.75 -2.96 -40.17
CA ARG A 1200 18.58 -2.79 -38.96
C ARG A 1200 20.02 -3.31 -39.12
N ASP A 1201 20.20 -4.35 -39.92
CA ASP A 1201 21.48 -5.02 -40.13
C ASP A 1201 22.42 -4.21 -41.09
N LEU A 1202 21.92 -3.11 -41.67
CA LEU A 1202 22.66 -2.15 -42.49
C LEU A 1202 23.09 -0.89 -41.69
N ALA A 1203 23.70 -1.10 -40.52
CA ALA A 1203 24.14 -0.03 -39.61
C ALA A 1203 25.01 1.07 -40.27
N PHE A 1204 25.73 0.74 -41.34
CA PHE A 1204 26.52 1.69 -42.13
C PHE A 1204 25.68 2.82 -42.77
N LEU A 1205 24.46 2.52 -43.22
CA LEU A 1205 23.59 3.49 -43.90
C LEU A 1205 23.18 4.64 -42.96
N TRP A 1206 22.92 4.31 -41.69
CA TRP A 1206 22.60 5.28 -40.64
C TRP A 1206 23.76 6.25 -40.37
N LEU A 1207 25.00 5.76 -40.35
CA LEU A 1207 26.21 6.57 -40.20
C LEU A 1207 26.39 7.54 -41.38
N VAL A 1208 26.12 7.10 -42.61
CA VAL A 1208 26.17 7.97 -43.81
C VAL A 1208 25.13 9.09 -43.74
N ILE A 1209 23.89 8.79 -43.36
CA ILE A 1209 22.81 9.79 -43.24
C ILE A 1209 23.14 10.82 -42.14
N ILE A 1210 23.62 10.37 -40.98
CA ILE A 1210 24.03 11.27 -39.88
C ILE A 1210 25.23 12.14 -40.29
N GLY A 1211 26.23 11.57 -40.97
CA GLY A 1211 27.39 12.31 -41.49
C GLY A 1211 26.97 13.39 -42.50
N MET A 1212 26.07 13.07 -43.44
CA MET A 1212 25.56 14.02 -44.42
C MET A 1212 24.75 15.15 -43.78
N GLY A 1213 23.96 14.85 -42.73
CA GLY A 1213 23.28 15.86 -41.92
C GLY A 1213 24.22 16.81 -41.18
N LEU A 1214 25.33 16.29 -40.62
CA LEU A 1214 26.38 17.11 -39.99
C LEU A 1214 27.09 18.02 -41.00
N ILE A 1215 27.37 17.53 -42.22
CA ILE A 1215 27.95 18.33 -43.30
C ILE A 1215 27.00 19.47 -43.70
N ALA A 1216 25.70 19.19 -43.88
CA ALA A 1216 24.70 20.22 -44.19
C ALA A 1216 24.62 21.30 -43.09
N ALA A 1217 24.65 20.90 -41.81
CA ALA A 1217 24.67 21.83 -40.68
C ALA A 1217 25.95 22.69 -40.64
N ALA A 1218 27.11 22.13 -40.98
CA ALA A 1218 28.37 22.87 -41.08
C ALA A 1218 28.35 23.90 -42.23
N VAL A 1219 27.87 23.52 -43.41
CA VAL A 1219 27.73 24.41 -44.58
C VAL A 1219 26.75 25.56 -44.27
N PHE A 1220 25.59 25.26 -43.68
CA PHE A 1220 24.61 26.28 -43.30
C PHE A 1220 25.18 27.29 -42.27
N LYS A 1221 26.08 26.84 -41.40
CA LYS A 1221 26.79 27.70 -40.45
C LYS A 1221 27.84 28.59 -41.13
N LEU A 1222 28.57 28.09 -42.13
CA LEU A 1222 29.52 28.90 -42.93
C LEU A 1222 28.81 29.97 -43.76
N VAL A 1223 27.76 29.61 -44.50
CA VAL A 1223 26.99 30.54 -45.34
C VAL A 1223 26.37 31.69 -44.51
N LYS A 1224 26.10 31.45 -43.22
CA LYS A 1224 25.61 32.49 -42.30
C LYS A 1224 26.70 33.47 -41.82
N VAL A 1225 27.98 33.11 -41.91
CA VAL A 1225 29.13 33.94 -41.51
C VAL A 1225 29.58 34.85 -42.66
N ASP A 1226 29.73 34.33 -43.89
CA ASP A 1226 30.11 35.16 -45.04
C ASP A 1226 29.11 36.29 -45.31
N LYS A 1227 27.81 36.03 -45.08
CA LYS A 1227 26.72 36.99 -45.29
C LYS A 1227 26.70 38.18 -44.31
N GLN A 1228 27.69 38.31 -43.42
CA GLN A 1228 27.89 39.50 -42.58
C GLN A 1228 29.14 40.33 -42.95
N ASN A 1229 29.98 39.88 -43.89
CA ASN A 1229 31.28 40.50 -44.21
C ASN A 1229 31.38 41.06 -45.64
N SER A 1230 30.28 41.20 -46.39
CA SER A 1230 30.31 41.57 -47.80
C SER A 1230 29.25 42.59 -48.22
N LEU A 1231 29.60 43.88 -48.25
CA LEU A 1231 29.09 44.92 -49.17
C LEU A 1231 30.04 46.17 -49.14
N PRO A 1232 30.38 46.84 -50.28
CA PRO A 1232 31.40 47.90 -50.33
C PRO A 1232 30.91 49.37 -50.12
N GLU A 1233 31.74 50.35 -50.50
CA GLU A 1233 31.85 51.71 -49.92
C GLU A 1233 31.51 52.90 -50.87
N GLN A 1234 31.21 54.09 -50.28
CA GLN A 1234 31.18 55.47 -50.86
C GLN A 1234 30.01 55.79 -51.86
N ILE A 1235 29.49 57.02 -52.07
CA ILE A 1235 30.03 58.41 -52.12
C ILE A 1235 29.06 59.49 -51.47
N ARG A 1236 29.52 60.76 -51.41
CA ARG A 1236 29.11 62.02 -50.70
C ARG A 1236 27.73 62.72 -50.93
N GLU A 1237 27.33 63.46 -49.88
CA GLU A 1237 26.72 64.85 -49.81
C GLU A 1237 25.29 65.13 -50.35
N PRO A 1238 24.55 66.23 -49.97
CA PRO A 1238 24.93 67.42 -49.16
C PRO A 1238 23.99 67.91 -48.00
N GLN A 1239 24.55 68.77 -47.13
CA GLN A 1239 24.00 69.95 -46.39
C GLN A 1239 22.71 69.98 -45.50
N ALA A 1240 22.92 70.24 -44.19
CA ALA A 1240 22.39 71.36 -43.34
C ALA A 1240 20.86 71.55 -43.04
N PRO A 1241 20.45 72.42 -42.08
CA PRO A 1241 21.00 72.76 -40.74
C PRO A 1241 19.94 72.72 -39.59
N VAL A 1242 20.34 72.70 -38.31
CA VAL A 1242 19.45 72.95 -37.14
C VAL A 1242 20.16 73.79 -36.06
N VAL A 1243 19.39 74.65 -35.37
CA VAL A 1243 19.81 75.73 -34.45
C VAL A 1243 19.89 75.26 -32.98
N PRO A 1244 20.82 75.78 -32.14
CA PRO A 1244 20.94 75.43 -30.72
C PRO A 1244 20.00 76.23 -29.78
N PRO A 1245 19.68 75.70 -28.57
CA PRO A 1245 19.07 76.47 -27.49
C PRO A 1245 20.12 77.30 -26.72
N ALA A 1246 19.71 78.44 -26.17
CA ALA A 1246 20.59 79.40 -25.47
C ALA A 1246 20.05 79.80 -24.09
N GLN A 1247 20.98 80.09 -23.16
CA GLN A 1247 20.92 81.04 -22.00
C GLN A 1247 19.71 81.01 -21.04
N GLY A 1248 19.85 81.28 -19.73
CA GLY A 1248 20.98 81.72 -18.90
C GLY A 1248 20.57 81.62 -17.40
N PRO A 1249 21.07 82.45 -16.46
CA PRO A 1249 22.01 83.56 -16.63
C PRO A 1249 23.30 83.47 -15.77
N GLU A 1250 24.25 84.34 -16.15
CA GLU A 1250 25.31 85.06 -15.42
C GLU A 1250 25.80 84.61 -14.01
N GLY A 1251 27.13 84.62 -13.86
CA GLY A 1251 27.87 84.56 -12.60
C GLY A 1251 29.32 85.00 -12.82
N ASP A 1252 29.70 86.16 -12.28
CA ASP A 1252 30.90 86.93 -12.64
C ASP A 1252 32.18 86.48 -11.89
N GLY A 1253 33.36 86.91 -12.37
CA GLY A 1253 34.63 86.89 -11.64
C GLY A 1253 35.73 85.94 -12.17
N PRO A 1254 36.93 86.44 -12.53
CA PRO A 1254 38.05 85.61 -12.99
C PRO A 1254 39.03 85.21 -11.87
N ARG A 1255 39.31 83.91 -11.71
CA ARG A 1255 40.58 83.35 -11.18
C ARG A 1255 40.68 81.84 -11.36
#